data_AF-A0A0Q7EVQ3-F1
#
_entry.id   AF-A0A0Q7EVQ3-F1
#
_cell.length_a   1.000
_cell.length_b   1.000
_cell.length_c   1.000
_cell.angle_alpha   90.00
_cell.angle_beta   90.00
_cell.angle_gamma   90.00
#
_symmetry.space_group_name_H-M   'P 1'
#
loop_
_entity.id
_entity.type
_entity.pdbx_description
1 polymer ?
#
loop_
_entity_poly.entity_id
_entity_poly.type
_entity_poly.pdbx_seq_one_letter_code
_entity_poly.pdbx_strand_id
1 'polypeptide(L)'
;MPTTAELHPIAGCVPSRQADVIFIHGLDGDPFGTWKHDALFWPEALGLDHAQAGVWSLGYPAAKTEWNGSAMPLADRATNVLALLDAHGIGERPLVFVVHSMGGLLVKQMLRHALQYGDPAWQRISRATAGIVFLATPNSGSRIANWMTFFSLARASAAVKDLEHNDAGLRDLNLWFRNNVHQLGCRVLVFYEKLPMGQVVVVDEASSDPGIPNVVPIPLDENHATICKPASARALQYLKVKRFLEDLLPAPGAAAGTGALAPPPVAPTATYLCNVGGWKRNEINAVAWSPCSRYLAAASDDGTIRVWLPACKDLILTIHAHRGSVKSVCWSPGADALASCSTDGSAATWHFPDGRQIDRWEGADDWARSVAWAREGGFLACGYANGVVRVFYIADRRERWRLALHQGRVRSVAISPSGRMLASGATDATVKIVEPSTGTLIADIAVGALFAAGATDGAQVLCVAWAPSGAQLAVGTVSGHVSIIDTLTWRIVRSRKLCRDSILSIAWSPDSRSIACGSADRSVLQADVGRIDVCGTRGMLFGLLGTDSAGTRVAAHLGSVRSVDWSADGYAIASGSTDEVIRISTKTVLDNAELHAHQLQLRCAALSPDGRDLATGSIGRQVMLFRMHPPMHRWSLEGSSDVMESVSMGKGERVVEKRRQGLDEYIRCLAWSPDGKWLVVGGDDRTLRVLEADSGRVSHYALTDCHERSIHCVAWSPAGDRIASCSGSELVVWEVFNGVRQRRRAAGGDILAAAWAPAGDRIATVAEDGQLVLWTRLEPTTLGHCPDEVAVLSWSPDGKFVVGAGPGAHARVWDTAFGRMVAEIPVPGGVRTIAWDRAGARLALASDSGAVHIVATGTWRQAGEVASLPWTHRSLSLAFSSAPLTGADAVCAELAFSSVALA
;
A
#
# COMPACT_ATOMS: atom_id res chain seq x y z
N MET A 1 24.11 42.98 13.50
CA MET A 1 23.47 42.11 12.50
C MET A 1 24.53 41.17 11.98
N PRO A 2 24.26 39.86 11.88
CA PRO A 2 25.23 38.90 11.36
C PRO A 2 25.60 39.23 9.91
N THR A 3 26.90 39.27 9.59
CA THR A 3 27.41 39.45 8.21
C THR A 3 27.41 38.14 7.41
N THR A 4 27.28 37.00 8.10
CA THR A 4 27.16 35.65 7.56
C THR A 4 26.09 34.86 8.33
N ALA A 5 25.57 33.76 7.79
CA ALA A 5 24.58 32.96 8.51
C ALA A 5 25.24 32.25 9.71
N GLU A 6 24.63 32.33 10.89
CA GLU A 6 25.11 31.76 12.15
C GLU A 6 23.98 30.99 12.87
N LEU A 7 24.30 29.81 13.40
CA LEU A 7 23.34 28.97 14.13
C LEU A 7 23.71 28.96 15.62
N HIS A 8 22.82 29.49 16.46
CA HIS A 8 23.05 29.62 17.89
C HIS A 8 22.32 28.51 18.67
N PRO A 9 23.02 27.70 19.48
CA PRO A 9 22.37 26.73 20.37
C PRO A 9 21.66 27.47 21.51
N ILE A 10 20.39 27.13 21.78
CA ILE A 10 19.60 27.73 22.86
C ILE A 10 19.39 26.76 24.02
N ALA A 11 18.85 25.57 23.73
CA ALA A 11 18.51 24.57 24.76
C ALA A 11 18.55 23.15 24.16
N GLY A 12 18.99 22.15 24.92
CA GLY A 12 18.97 20.74 24.47
C GLY A 12 19.89 20.40 23.29
N CYS A 13 20.81 21.29 22.89
CA CYS A 13 21.71 21.13 21.74
C CYS A 13 22.89 20.16 21.98
N VAL A 14 22.62 19.02 22.59
CA VAL A 14 23.61 17.96 22.86
C VAL A 14 23.56 16.88 21.79
N PRO A 15 24.62 16.07 21.59
CA PRO A 15 24.62 15.00 20.60
C PRO A 15 23.52 13.93 20.81
N SER A 16 22.97 13.81 22.02
CA SER A 16 21.92 12.84 22.38
C SER A 16 20.48 13.33 22.18
N ARG A 17 20.26 14.53 21.63
CA ARG A 17 18.91 15.05 21.31
C ARG A 17 18.17 14.15 20.31
N GLN A 18 16.86 14.18 20.29
CA GLN A 18 16.04 13.31 19.41
C GLN A 18 15.42 14.08 18.24
N ALA A 19 15.45 15.41 18.27
CA ALA A 19 14.92 16.29 17.24
C ALA A 19 15.61 17.66 17.28
N ASP A 20 15.41 18.46 16.24
CA ASP A 20 15.90 19.84 16.13
C ASP A 20 14.74 20.81 15.86
N VAL A 21 14.70 21.94 16.57
CA VAL A 21 13.75 23.04 16.37
C VAL A 21 14.54 24.31 16.08
N ILE A 22 14.31 24.95 14.94
CA ILE A 22 15.09 26.11 14.50
C ILE A 22 14.18 27.32 14.35
N PHE A 23 14.50 28.37 15.10
CA PHE A 23 13.87 29.68 15.02
C PHE A 23 14.58 30.56 13.98
N ILE A 24 13.84 31.13 13.04
CA ILE A 24 14.39 31.96 11.95
C ILE A 24 13.65 33.30 11.87
N HIS A 25 14.38 34.39 12.11
CA HIS A 25 13.81 35.73 12.21
C HIS A 25 13.44 36.34 10.85
N GLY A 26 12.68 37.44 10.87
CA GLY A 26 12.30 38.20 9.68
C GLY A 26 13.28 39.31 9.29
N LEU A 27 12.85 40.18 8.38
CA LEU A 27 13.58 41.39 7.97
C LEU A 27 13.86 42.28 9.20
N ASP A 28 15.09 42.80 9.31
CA ASP A 28 15.56 43.61 10.45
C ASP A 28 15.41 42.94 11.84
N GLY A 29 15.12 41.65 11.89
CA GLY A 29 15.15 40.84 13.10
C GLY A 29 16.56 40.41 13.48
N ASP A 30 16.69 39.88 14.68
CA ASP A 30 17.92 39.29 15.18
C ASP A 30 17.61 37.96 15.88
N PRO A 31 18.56 37.01 15.94
CA PRO A 31 18.32 35.66 16.46
C PRO A 31 17.86 35.62 17.93
N PHE A 32 17.94 36.70 18.70
CA PHE A 32 17.54 36.69 20.11
C PHE A 32 16.38 37.66 20.40
N GLY A 33 16.50 38.93 19.98
CA GLY A 33 15.53 39.98 20.25
C GLY A 33 14.20 39.82 19.51
N THR A 34 14.17 39.10 18.38
CA THR A 34 12.91 38.78 17.68
C THR A 34 11.98 37.92 18.54
N TRP A 35 12.52 37.04 19.37
CA TRP A 35 11.75 36.07 20.16
C TRP A 35 11.65 36.43 21.64
N LYS A 36 11.95 37.67 22.02
CA LYS A 36 11.98 38.08 23.42
C LYS A 36 10.88 39.09 23.73
N HIS A 37 10.06 38.79 24.73
CA HIS A 37 9.12 39.71 25.36
C HIS A 37 9.50 39.87 26.84
N ASP A 38 9.91 41.07 27.25
CA ASP A 38 10.41 41.35 28.60
C ASP A 38 11.46 40.32 29.08
N ALA A 39 11.15 39.55 30.12
CA ALA A 39 12.00 38.50 30.66
C ALA A 39 11.84 37.14 29.94
N LEU A 40 10.79 36.94 29.15
CA LEU A 40 10.50 35.68 28.48
C LEU A 40 11.19 35.63 27.11
N PHE A 41 12.22 34.81 27.02
CA PHE A 41 12.78 34.34 25.75
C PHE A 41 12.20 32.95 25.46
N TRP A 42 11.12 32.89 24.67
CA TRP A 42 10.33 31.67 24.57
C TRP A 42 11.01 30.48 23.87
N PRO A 43 12.06 30.62 23.03
CA PRO A 43 12.83 29.46 22.57
C PRO A 43 13.49 28.68 23.72
N GLU A 44 13.98 29.37 24.75
CA GLU A 44 14.54 28.73 25.96
C GLU A 44 13.45 28.02 26.76
N ALA A 45 12.31 28.69 26.98
CA ALA A 45 11.17 28.08 27.66
C ALA A 45 10.66 26.84 26.90
N LEU A 46 10.61 26.89 25.57
CA LEU A 46 10.19 25.77 24.72
C LEU A 46 11.18 24.60 24.78
N GLY A 47 12.48 24.87 24.90
CA GLY A 47 13.49 23.84 25.10
C GLY A 47 13.42 23.16 26.47
N LEU A 48 12.97 23.88 27.52
CA LEU A 48 12.67 23.27 28.82
C LEU A 48 11.44 22.37 28.75
N ASP A 49 10.40 22.79 28.02
CA ASP A 49 9.19 22.00 27.78
C ASP A 49 9.46 20.74 26.91
N HIS A 50 10.50 20.79 26.07
CA HIS A 50 10.91 19.72 25.15
C HIS A 50 12.38 19.37 25.29
N ALA A 51 12.78 18.84 26.45
CA ALA A 51 14.17 18.51 26.75
C ALA A 51 14.81 17.49 25.76
N GLN A 52 13.99 16.75 25.02
CA GLN A 52 14.44 15.84 23.96
C GLN A 52 14.81 16.55 22.66
N ALA A 53 14.48 17.83 22.47
CA ALA A 53 14.76 18.58 21.24
C ALA A 53 15.93 19.56 21.45
N GLY A 54 16.80 19.68 20.45
CA GLY A 54 17.73 20.80 20.36
C GLY A 54 17.03 22.00 19.78
N VAL A 55 16.88 23.06 20.57
CA VAL A 55 16.34 24.34 20.14
C VAL A 55 17.47 25.26 19.73
N TRP A 56 17.41 25.75 18.50
CA TRP A 56 18.38 26.64 17.89
C TRP A 56 17.72 27.93 17.45
N SER A 57 18.50 29.01 17.41
CA SER A 57 18.10 30.24 16.73
C SER A 57 19.10 30.57 15.64
N LEU A 58 18.59 30.82 14.43
CA LEU A 58 19.38 31.11 13.25
C LEU A 58 19.40 32.62 13.01
N GLY A 59 20.60 33.20 13.03
CA GLY A 59 20.87 34.52 12.51
C GLY A 59 21.27 34.43 11.03
N TYR A 60 20.67 35.25 10.16
CA TYR A 60 21.14 35.37 8.78
C TYR A 60 21.13 36.82 8.31
N PRO A 61 21.88 37.17 7.25
CA PRO A 61 21.90 38.53 6.71
C PRO A 61 20.51 38.91 6.17
N ALA A 62 19.71 39.56 7.02
CA ALA A 62 18.36 40.05 6.73
C ALA A 62 18.27 41.59 6.81
N ALA A 63 19.41 42.28 6.91
CA ALA A 63 19.49 43.71 7.21
C ALA A 63 19.07 44.64 6.05
N LYS A 64 18.59 45.83 6.43
CA LYS A 64 18.12 46.90 5.53
C LYS A 64 19.16 47.45 4.53
N THR A 65 20.44 47.45 4.89
CA THR A 65 21.52 48.01 4.05
C THR A 65 22.85 47.43 4.51
N GLU A 66 23.61 46.82 3.60
CA GLU A 66 25.07 46.95 3.67
C GLU A 66 25.66 47.21 2.27
N TRP A 67 26.76 47.93 2.34
CA TRP A 67 27.43 48.78 1.37
C TRP A 67 27.99 47.96 0.20
N ASN A 68 27.95 48.55 -1.01
CA ASN A 68 28.46 48.01 -2.30
C ASN A 68 27.50 47.17 -3.17
N GLY A 69 26.18 47.38 -3.06
CA GLY A 69 25.33 47.42 -4.25
C GLY A 69 24.53 46.18 -4.64
N SER A 70 24.43 45.14 -3.82
CA SER A 70 23.34 44.15 -3.94
C SER A 70 23.15 43.41 -2.62
N ALA A 71 21.90 43.23 -2.19
CA ALA A 71 21.63 42.30 -1.11
C ALA A 71 21.84 40.88 -1.65
N MET A 72 22.42 39.96 -0.86
CA MET A 72 22.58 38.58 -1.30
C MET A 72 21.21 38.01 -1.76
N PRO A 73 21.10 37.43 -2.97
CA PRO A 73 19.84 36.85 -3.44
C PRO A 73 19.25 35.83 -2.47
N LEU A 74 17.93 35.72 -2.40
CA LEU A 74 17.24 34.76 -1.51
C LEU A 74 17.70 33.31 -1.75
N ALA A 75 18.00 32.97 -3.00
CA ALA A 75 18.55 31.68 -3.42
C ALA A 75 19.93 31.40 -2.79
N ASP A 76 20.82 32.38 -2.79
CA ASP A 76 22.17 32.24 -2.22
C ASP A 76 22.13 32.20 -0.68
N ARG A 77 21.22 32.97 -0.06
CA ARG A 77 20.96 32.86 1.39
C ARG A 77 20.48 31.46 1.76
N ALA A 78 19.57 30.89 0.98
CA ALA A 78 19.06 29.55 1.20
C ALA A 78 20.18 28.50 1.11
N THR A 79 21.05 28.60 0.11
CA THR A 79 22.21 27.72 -0.05
C THR A 79 23.18 27.81 1.13
N ASN A 80 23.51 29.04 1.58
CA ASN A 80 24.39 29.24 2.73
C ASN A 80 23.82 28.66 4.02
N VAL A 81 22.52 28.81 4.24
CA VAL A 81 21.86 28.23 5.43
C VAL A 81 21.83 26.71 5.34
N LEU A 82 21.55 26.11 4.18
CA LEU A 82 21.59 24.65 4.00
C LEU A 82 22.98 24.07 4.31
N ALA A 83 24.04 24.72 3.83
CA ALA A 83 25.42 24.32 4.13
C ALA A 83 25.75 24.46 5.63
N LEU A 84 25.28 25.52 6.29
CA LEU A 84 25.45 25.72 7.72
C LEU A 84 24.72 24.66 8.56
N LEU A 85 23.48 24.31 8.18
CA LEU A 85 22.71 23.27 8.85
C LEU A 85 23.40 21.91 8.75
N ASP A 86 23.89 21.55 7.56
CA ASP A 86 24.63 20.30 7.34
C ASP A 86 25.91 20.26 8.18
N ALA A 87 26.67 21.36 8.25
CA ALA A 87 27.88 21.47 9.08
C ALA A 87 27.62 21.26 10.58
N HIS A 88 26.40 21.52 11.06
CA HIS A 88 25.97 21.28 12.43
C HIS A 88 25.29 19.91 12.65
N GLY A 89 25.29 19.05 11.64
CA GLY A 89 24.64 17.74 11.69
C GLY A 89 23.11 17.83 11.78
N ILE A 90 22.53 18.95 11.36
CA ILE A 90 21.09 19.15 11.29
C ILE A 90 20.57 18.44 10.03
N GLY A 91 19.51 17.66 10.17
CA GLY A 91 18.95 16.84 9.08
C GLY A 91 19.13 15.32 9.27
N GLU A 92 19.76 14.88 10.37
CA GLU A 92 19.79 13.48 10.79
C GLU A 92 18.58 13.06 11.63
N ARG A 93 17.79 14.04 12.09
CA ARG A 93 16.72 13.89 13.09
C ARG A 93 15.52 14.72 12.64
N PRO A 94 14.30 14.44 13.14
CA PRO A 94 13.14 15.29 12.86
C PRO A 94 13.43 16.76 13.12
N LEU A 95 13.15 17.60 12.13
CA LEU A 95 13.46 19.03 12.11
C LEU A 95 12.17 19.85 12.00
N VAL A 96 12.00 20.84 12.86
CA VAL A 96 10.87 21.78 12.81
C VAL A 96 11.39 23.21 12.69
N PHE A 97 10.84 23.97 11.74
CA PHE A 97 11.15 25.40 11.58
C PHE A 97 10.07 26.27 12.21
N VAL A 98 10.45 27.24 13.04
CA VAL A 98 9.59 28.32 13.51
C VAL A 98 10.07 29.61 12.88
N VAL A 99 9.29 30.14 11.94
CA VAL A 99 9.75 31.19 11.03
C VAL A 99 8.88 32.44 11.16
N HIS A 100 9.51 33.61 11.07
CA HIS A 100 8.81 34.89 11.06
C HIS A 100 9.05 35.64 9.75
N SER A 101 7.99 36.22 9.16
CA SER A 101 8.10 37.12 8.01
C SER A 101 8.96 36.52 6.88
N MET A 102 10.01 37.21 6.43
CA MET A 102 10.95 36.75 5.40
C MET A 102 11.67 35.42 5.70
N GLY A 103 11.82 35.04 6.97
CA GLY A 103 12.41 33.76 7.34
C GLY A 103 11.61 32.58 6.79
N GLY A 104 10.30 32.73 6.61
CA GLY A 104 9.47 31.69 6.02
C GLY A 104 9.66 31.55 4.51
N LEU A 105 9.97 32.63 3.80
CA LEU A 105 10.34 32.56 2.38
C LEU A 105 11.71 31.93 2.18
N LEU A 106 12.64 32.20 3.10
CA LEU A 106 13.96 31.56 3.12
C LEU A 106 13.82 30.04 3.24
N VAL A 107 13.01 29.53 4.17
CA VAL A 107 12.77 28.09 4.32
C VAL A 107 12.13 27.48 3.08
N LYS A 108 11.14 28.15 2.46
CA LYS A 108 10.57 27.67 1.18
C LYS A 108 11.63 27.56 0.09
N GLN A 109 12.50 28.55 -0.02
CA GLN A 109 13.59 28.56 -1.00
C GLN A 109 14.62 27.46 -0.71
N MET A 110 14.95 27.22 0.57
CA MET A 110 15.83 26.12 1.00
C MET A 110 15.26 24.77 0.57
N LEU A 111 13.98 24.52 0.87
CA LEU A 111 13.32 23.26 0.49
C LEU A 111 13.26 23.09 -1.03
N ARG A 112 13.05 24.18 -1.77
CA ARG A 112 13.10 24.18 -3.24
C ARG A 112 14.47 23.81 -3.77
N HIS A 113 15.51 24.45 -3.27
CA HIS A 113 16.89 24.17 -3.67
C HIS A 113 17.32 22.73 -3.33
N ALA A 114 17.00 22.26 -2.13
CA ALA A 114 17.31 20.91 -1.69
C ALA A 114 16.71 19.84 -2.63
N LEU A 115 15.52 20.09 -3.18
CA LEU A 115 14.87 19.18 -4.13
C LEU A 115 15.38 19.33 -5.57
N GLN A 116 15.75 20.54 -6.01
CA GLN A 116 16.15 20.82 -7.40
C GLN A 116 17.61 20.46 -7.71
N TYR A 117 18.55 20.71 -6.79
CA TYR A 117 19.98 20.62 -7.09
C TYR A 117 20.62 19.26 -6.77
N GLY A 118 19.88 18.31 -6.19
CA GLY A 118 20.31 16.92 -6.07
C GLY A 118 21.40 16.64 -5.03
N ASP A 119 21.83 17.62 -4.22
CA ASP A 119 22.83 17.42 -3.16
C ASP A 119 22.27 16.47 -2.07
N PRO A 120 22.90 15.30 -1.83
CA PRO A 120 22.46 14.34 -0.83
C PRO A 120 22.36 14.95 0.58
N ALA A 121 23.23 15.89 0.94
CA ALA A 121 23.23 16.55 2.25
C ALA A 121 21.99 17.41 2.43
N TRP A 122 21.65 18.23 1.43
CA TRP A 122 20.48 19.11 1.51
C TRP A 122 19.16 18.34 1.38
N GLN A 123 19.16 17.24 0.61
CA GLN A 123 18.02 16.33 0.59
C GLN A 123 17.74 15.71 1.96
N ARG A 124 18.77 15.42 2.77
CA ARG A 124 18.56 14.96 4.15
C ARG A 124 17.84 16.01 4.98
N ILE A 125 18.28 17.27 4.93
CA ILE A 125 17.62 18.39 5.64
C ILE A 125 16.15 18.53 5.20
N SER A 126 15.90 18.45 3.89
CA SER A 126 14.54 18.54 3.35
C SER A 126 13.65 17.39 3.80
N ARG A 127 14.15 16.15 3.81
CA ARG A 127 13.38 14.97 4.28
C ARG A 127 13.19 14.95 5.79
N ALA A 128 14.16 15.48 6.53
CA ALA A 128 14.09 15.61 7.98
C ALA A 128 13.08 16.67 8.42
N THR A 129 12.72 17.61 7.55
CA THR A 129 11.78 18.70 7.87
C THR A 129 10.38 18.13 8.10
N ALA A 130 10.03 17.91 9.36
CA ALA A 130 8.76 17.33 9.80
C ALA A 130 7.65 18.39 9.96
N GLY A 131 8.02 19.65 10.22
CA GLY A 131 7.03 20.72 10.41
C GLY A 131 7.56 22.13 10.18
N ILE A 132 6.66 23.05 9.81
CA ILE A 132 6.94 24.48 9.64
C ILE A 132 5.83 25.31 10.28
N VAL A 133 6.21 26.23 11.17
CA VAL A 133 5.33 27.19 11.81
C VAL A 133 5.59 28.58 11.23
N PHE A 134 4.62 29.13 10.52
CA PHE A 134 4.67 30.47 9.95
C PHE A 134 4.04 31.50 10.91
N LEU A 135 4.84 32.47 11.36
CA LEU A 135 4.40 33.63 12.14
C LEU A 135 4.44 34.85 11.21
N ALA A 136 3.28 35.34 10.77
CA ALA A 136 3.17 36.49 9.87
C ALA A 136 4.08 36.38 8.62
N THR A 137 4.12 35.20 8.00
CA THR A 137 4.74 35.02 6.68
C THR A 137 3.67 35.06 5.60
N PRO A 138 3.84 35.85 4.53
CA PRO A 138 2.91 35.86 3.40
C PRO A 138 3.04 34.56 2.61
N ASN A 139 1.92 33.87 2.43
CA ASN A 139 1.83 32.61 1.71
C ASN A 139 1.01 32.71 0.40
N SER A 140 0.24 33.77 0.20
CA SER A 140 -0.48 34.02 -1.05
C SER A 140 0.04 35.26 -1.79
N GLY A 141 0.07 35.16 -3.12
CA GLY A 141 0.62 36.20 -4.00
C GLY A 141 -0.33 37.36 -4.33
N SER A 142 -1.58 37.29 -3.90
CA SER A 142 -2.69 38.13 -4.40
C SER A 142 -2.82 39.48 -3.70
N ARG A 143 -2.12 39.72 -2.58
CA ARG A 143 -2.12 40.99 -1.83
C ARG A 143 -0.73 41.45 -1.37
N ILE A 144 0.29 41.17 -2.17
CA ILE A 144 1.67 41.63 -1.93
C ILE A 144 1.75 43.18 -1.89
N ALA A 145 0.75 43.89 -2.42
CA ALA A 145 0.66 45.35 -2.37
C ALA A 145 0.70 45.95 -0.94
N ASN A 146 -0.02 45.38 0.04
CA ASN A 146 0.01 45.90 1.42
C ASN A 146 1.39 45.70 2.06
N TRP A 147 2.01 44.57 1.75
CA TRP A 147 3.34 44.21 2.19
C TRP A 147 4.43 45.12 1.56
N MET A 148 4.31 45.44 0.26
CA MET A 148 5.16 46.41 -0.44
C MET A 148 4.93 47.85 0.05
N THR A 149 3.68 48.23 0.35
CA THR A 149 3.33 49.57 0.86
C THR A 149 3.94 49.82 2.24
N PHE A 150 3.97 48.79 3.10
CA PHE A 150 4.63 48.87 4.40
C PHE A 150 6.14 49.12 4.29
N PHE A 151 6.84 48.41 3.40
CA PHE A 151 8.28 48.59 3.24
C PHE A 151 8.68 49.83 2.41
N SER A 152 7.80 50.35 1.56
CA SER A 152 8.03 51.62 0.86
C SER A 152 7.93 52.83 1.81
N LEU A 153 7.02 52.79 2.79
CA LEU A 153 6.92 53.76 3.89
C LEU A 153 8.09 53.66 4.88
N ALA A 154 8.64 52.45 5.08
CA ALA A 154 9.75 52.19 5.99
C ALA A 154 11.11 52.14 5.28
N ARG A 155 11.55 53.23 4.61
CA ARG A 155 12.85 53.36 3.87
C ARG A 155 13.32 52.03 3.23
N ALA A 156 12.88 51.77 2.00
CA ALA A 156 13.11 50.53 1.26
C ALA A 156 14.56 50.00 1.34
N SER A 157 14.72 48.80 1.90
CA SER A 157 15.98 48.07 1.92
C SER A 157 16.36 47.54 0.54
N ALA A 158 17.63 47.23 0.32
CA ALA A 158 18.07 46.53 -0.89
C ALA A 158 17.35 45.17 -1.06
N ALA A 159 17.12 44.44 0.04
CA ALA A 159 16.38 43.17 0.03
C ALA A 159 14.91 43.34 -0.39
N VAL A 160 14.25 44.42 0.03
CA VAL A 160 12.89 44.76 -0.36
C VAL A 160 12.83 45.16 -1.83
N LYS A 161 13.81 45.94 -2.32
CA LYS A 161 13.88 46.31 -3.75
C LYS A 161 14.06 45.08 -4.66
N ASP A 162 14.89 44.11 -4.26
CA ASP A 162 15.03 42.84 -4.99
C ASP A 162 13.71 42.03 -5.00
N LEU A 163 12.94 42.08 -3.91
CA LEU A 163 11.61 41.44 -3.82
C LEU A 163 10.56 42.17 -4.67
N GLU A 164 10.59 43.50 -4.74
CA GLU A 164 9.70 44.32 -5.58
C GLU A 164 9.91 44.02 -7.08
N HIS A 165 11.16 43.84 -7.51
CA HIS A 165 11.48 43.48 -8.90
C HIS A 165 11.12 42.04 -9.27
N ASN A 166 10.92 41.16 -8.27
CA ASN A 166 10.79 39.71 -8.47
C ASN A 166 9.46 39.15 -7.93
N ASP A 167 8.39 39.95 -7.99
CA ASP A 167 7.02 39.58 -7.54
C ASP A 167 6.54 38.26 -8.18
N ALA A 168 6.85 38.06 -9.47
CA ALA A 168 6.55 36.80 -10.17
C ALA A 168 7.29 35.60 -9.56
N GLY A 169 8.57 35.77 -9.17
CA GLY A 169 9.38 34.74 -8.53
C GLY A 169 8.89 34.36 -7.12
N LEU A 170 8.32 35.31 -6.37
CA LEU A 170 7.71 35.03 -5.07
C LEU A 170 6.38 34.29 -5.18
N ARG A 171 5.55 34.67 -6.16
CA ARG A 171 4.32 33.94 -6.48
C ARG A 171 4.64 32.50 -6.89
N ASP A 172 5.64 32.33 -7.76
CA ASP A 172 6.16 31.03 -8.17
C ASP A 172 6.68 30.22 -6.97
N LEU A 173 7.45 30.82 -6.06
CA LEU A 173 7.94 30.14 -4.86
C LEU A 173 6.81 29.67 -3.95
N ASN A 174 5.78 30.48 -3.76
CA ASN A 174 4.60 30.12 -2.96
C ASN A 174 3.75 29.02 -3.63
N LEU A 175 3.55 29.12 -4.95
CA LEU A 175 2.89 28.09 -5.76
C LEU A 175 3.67 26.77 -5.72
N TRP A 176 4.99 26.84 -5.87
CA TRP A 176 5.88 25.71 -5.78
C TRP A 176 5.77 25.06 -4.39
N PHE A 177 5.86 25.84 -3.32
CA PHE A 177 5.74 25.30 -1.96
C PHE A 177 4.39 24.61 -1.75
N ARG A 178 3.29 25.25 -2.14
CA ARG A 178 1.93 24.69 -2.07
C ARG A 178 1.82 23.34 -2.80
N ASN A 179 2.41 23.23 -3.98
CA ASN A 179 2.32 22.03 -4.81
C ASN A 179 3.25 20.89 -4.33
N ASN A 180 4.28 21.21 -3.54
CA ASN A 180 5.32 20.24 -3.15
C ASN A 180 5.33 19.92 -1.64
N VAL A 181 4.62 20.66 -0.80
CA VAL A 181 4.56 20.43 0.66
C VAL A 181 4.08 19.03 1.03
N HIS A 182 3.15 18.44 0.27
CA HIS A 182 2.68 17.08 0.48
C HIS A 182 3.75 16.02 0.18
N GLN A 183 4.62 16.28 -0.79
CA GLN A 183 5.75 15.40 -1.11
C GLN A 183 6.85 15.48 -0.06
N LEU A 184 7.00 16.65 0.58
CA LEU A 184 7.91 16.86 1.70
C LEU A 184 7.44 16.13 2.97
N GLY A 185 6.14 15.80 3.07
CA GLY A 185 5.57 15.15 4.26
C GLY A 185 5.55 16.05 5.51
N CYS A 186 5.75 17.37 5.34
CA CYS A 186 5.85 18.31 6.46
C CYS A 186 4.48 18.87 6.85
N ARG A 187 4.21 18.96 8.16
CA ARG A 187 3.01 19.63 8.69
C ARG A 187 3.22 21.13 8.73
N VAL A 188 2.14 21.90 8.53
CA VAL A 188 2.21 23.36 8.50
C VAL A 188 1.23 23.96 9.52
N LEU A 189 1.72 24.94 10.29
CA LEU A 189 0.92 25.76 11.20
C LEU A 189 1.13 27.23 10.82
N VAL A 190 0.06 28.03 10.75
CA VAL A 190 0.12 29.41 10.26
C VAL A 190 -0.57 30.35 11.22
N PHE A 191 0.06 31.48 11.50
CA PHE A 191 -0.51 32.60 12.25
C PHE A 191 -0.44 33.91 11.46
N TYR A 192 -1.42 34.77 11.66
CA TYR A 192 -1.48 36.10 11.07
C TYR A 192 -1.88 37.16 12.10
N GLU A 193 -1.54 38.41 11.81
CA GLU A 193 -1.76 39.54 12.70
C GLU A 193 -3.11 40.21 12.44
N LYS A 194 -3.76 40.69 13.49
CA LYS A 194 -4.99 41.48 13.39
C LYS A 194 -4.76 42.97 13.62
N LEU A 195 -3.76 43.33 14.42
CA LEU A 195 -3.49 44.73 14.72
C LEU A 195 -2.54 45.32 13.68
N PRO A 196 -2.84 46.52 13.15
CA PRO A 196 -1.95 47.18 12.21
C PRO A 196 -0.65 47.60 12.89
N MET A 197 0.44 47.59 12.13
CA MET A 197 1.70 48.21 12.52
C MET A 197 1.79 49.58 11.85
N GLY A 198 1.46 50.65 12.58
CA GLY A 198 1.24 51.96 11.99
C GLY A 198 -0.13 52.05 11.31
N GLN A 199 -0.17 52.23 9.98
CA GLN A 199 -1.41 52.33 9.19
C GLN A 199 -1.75 51.06 8.38
N VAL A 200 -0.90 50.02 8.42
CA VAL A 200 -1.01 48.84 7.54
C VAL A 200 -0.98 47.55 8.35
N VAL A 201 -1.85 46.60 8.00
CA VAL A 201 -1.72 45.19 8.40
C VAL A 201 -0.86 44.50 7.33
N VAL A 202 0.29 43.97 7.72
CA VAL A 202 1.30 43.45 6.79
C VAL A 202 0.89 42.09 6.25
N VAL A 203 0.41 41.21 7.14
CA VAL A 203 -0.09 39.88 6.77
C VAL A 203 -1.49 39.67 7.31
N ASP A 204 -2.49 39.78 6.42
CA ASP A 204 -3.90 39.55 6.72
C ASP A 204 -4.29 38.07 6.51
N GLU A 205 -5.52 37.71 6.83
CA GLU A 205 -6.03 36.35 6.66
C GLU A 205 -5.82 35.81 5.23
N ALA A 206 -6.10 36.64 4.22
CA ALA A 206 -5.99 36.26 2.83
C ALA A 206 -4.53 36.09 2.37
N SER A 207 -3.61 36.93 2.83
CA SER A 207 -2.18 36.83 2.50
C SER A 207 -1.47 35.73 3.30
N SER A 208 -1.99 35.38 4.48
CA SER A 208 -1.47 34.30 5.31
C SER A 208 -1.83 32.89 4.81
N ASP A 209 -2.92 32.74 4.05
CA ASP A 209 -3.37 31.43 3.58
C ASP A 209 -2.39 30.80 2.58
N PRO A 210 -1.78 29.63 2.88
CA PRO A 210 -0.90 28.93 1.96
C PRO A 210 -1.62 28.13 0.87
N GLY A 211 -2.96 28.04 0.91
CA GLY A 211 -3.75 27.27 -0.04
C GLY A 211 -3.53 25.75 0.08
N ILE A 212 -3.04 25.30 1.24
CA ILE A 212 -2.80 23.89 1.55
C ILE A 212 -4.06 23.32 2.23
N PRO A 213 -4.61 22.19 1.76
CA PRO A 213 -5.79 21.58 2.38
C PRO A 213 -5.59 21.32 3.89
N ASN A 214 -6.60 21.65 4.69
CA ASN A 214 -6.61 21.49 6.16
C ASN A 214 -5.65 22.38 6.96
N VAL A 215 -5.03 23.39 6.33
CA VAL A 215 -4.25 24.43 7.03
C VAL A 215 -5.08 25.70 7.08
N VAL A 216 -5.58 26.05 8.27
CA VAL A 216 -6.35 27.28 8.50
C VAL A 216 -5.47 28.27 9.26
N PRO A 217 -5.18 29.46 8.70
CA PRO A 217 -4.44 30.49 9.42
C PRO A 217 -5.13 30.91 10.72
N ILE A 218 -4.35 31.04 11.79
CA ILE A 218 -4.85 31.39 13.12
C ILE A 218 -4.65 32.88 13.37
N PRO A 219 -5.71 33.67 13.68
CA PRO A 219 -5.56 35.06 14.01
C PRO A 219 -4.91 35.25 15.39
N LEU A 220 -4.06 36.26 15.51
CA LEU A 220 -3.55 36.78 16.78
C LEU A 220 -3.87 38.27 16.90
N ASP A 221 -4.35 38.70 18.06
CA ASP A 221 -4.63 40.11 18.38
C ASP A 221 -3.31 40.86 18.69
N GLU A 222 -2.34 40.72 17.79
CA GLU A 222 -0.98 41.25 17.83
C GLU A 222 -0.68 41.99 16.52
N ASN A 223 0.40 42.76 16.48
CA ASN A 223 0.92 43.37 15.25
C ASN A 223 2.13 42.58 14.70
N HIS A 224 2.63 42.95 13.52
CA HIS A 224 3.70 42.21 12.82
C HIS A 224 4.98 41.98 13.63
N ALA A 225 5.29 42.87 14.57
CA ALA A 225 6.48 42.77 15.42
C ALA A 225 6.22 42.05 16.75
N THR A 226 5.00 42.11 17.28
CA THR A 226 4.65 41.48 18.57
C THR A 226 4.15 40.05 18.42
N ILE A 227 3.71 39.63 17.22
CA ILE A 227 3.23 38.27 16.94
C ILE A 227 4.25 37.17 17.26
N CYS A 228 5.56 37.46 17.14
CA CYS A 228 6.65 36.54 17.46
C CYS A 228 7.14 36.61 18.92
N LYS A 229 6.50 37.45 19.74
CA LYS A 229 6.89 37.80 21.11
C LYS A 229 5.75 37.47 22.10
N PRO A 230 5.47 36.19 22.38
CA PRO A 230 4.43 35.83 23.34
C PRO A 230 4.71 36.45 24.72
N ALA A 231 3.72 37.17 25.27
CA ALA A 231 3.83 37.79 26.58
C ALA A 231 3.96 36.78 27.74
N SER A 232 3.53 35.53 27.55
CA SER A 232 3.68 34.45 28.53
C SER A 232 3.64 33.05 27.87
N ALA A 233 4.04 32.00 28.60
CA ALA A 233 3.87 30.61 28.18
C ALA A 233 2.40 30.15 28.06
N ARG A 234 1.43 31.02 28.37
CA ARG A 234 -0.02 30.79 28.16
C ARG A 234 -0.54 31.48 26.90
N ALA A 235 0.30 32.23 26.19
CA ALA A 235 -0.08 32.89 24.95
C ALA A 235 -0.46 31.84 23.89
N LEU A 236 -1.45 32.15 23.05
CA LEU A 236 -2.03 31.21 22.09
C LEU A 236 -0.99 30.64 21.13
N GLN A 237 -0.09 31.50 20.61
CA GLN A 237 1.01 31.10 19.74
C GLN A 237 1.98 30.14 20.43
N TYR A 238 2.27 30.35 21.71
CA TYR A 238 3.13 29.46 22.48
C TYR A 238 2.50 28.07 22.64
N LEU A 239 1.25 28.02 23.11
CA LEU A 239 0.54 26.75 23.37
C LEU A 239 0.30 25.93 22.10
N LYS A 240 -0.04 26.60 20.99
CA LYS A 240 -0.25 25.93 19.70
C LYS A 240 1.05 25.39 19.12
N VAL A 241 2.17 26.12 19.25
CA VAL A 241 3.49 25.64 18.81
C VAL A 241 3.98 24.51 19.69
N LYS A 242 3.83 24.60 21.02
CA LYS A 242 4.13 23.51 21.95
C LYS A 242 3.41 22.23 21.55
N ARG A 243 2.08 22.28 21.42
CA ARG A 243 1.28 21.11 21.01
C ARG A 243 1.67 20.59 19.62
N PHE A 244 1.98 21.49 18.69
CA PHE A 244 2.45 21.12 17.36
C PHE A 244 3.78 20.33 17.41
N LEU A 245 4.69 20.69 18.33
CA LEU A 245 5.90 19.91 18.59
C LEU A 245 5.61 18.59 19.30
N GLU A 246 4.69 18.55 20.27
CA GLU A 246 4.27 17.30 20.95
C GLU A 246 3.74 16.26 19.96
N ASP A 247 2.98 16.69 18.95
CA ASP A 247 2.46 15.78 17.93
C ASP A 247 3.55 15.27 16.97
N LEU A 248 4.63 16.04 16.78
CA LEU A 248 5.67 15.78 15.77
C LEU A 248 6.90 15.09 16.33
N LEU A 249 7.24 15.35 17.58
CA LEU A 249 8.50 14.94 18.18
C LEU A 249 8.30 13.68 19.04
N PRO A 250 9.30 12.77 19.07
CA PRO A 250 9.25 11.57 19.89
C PRO A 250 9.13 11.91 21.39
N ALA A 251 8.50 11.00 22.14
CA ALA A 251 8.32 11.15 23.59
C ALA A 251 9.68 11.09 24.34
N PRO A 252 9.88 11.90 25.38
CA PRO A 252 11.14 11.93 26.12
C PRO A 252 11.43 10.59 26.79
N GLY A 253 12.61 10.00 26.51
CA GLY A 253 13.09 8.76 27.17
C GLY A 253 13.35 7.55 26.27
N ALA A 254 13.10 7.62 24.95
CA ALA A 254 13.56 6.58 24.03
C ALA A 254 15.11 6.63 23.91
N ALA A 255 15.81 5.65 24.50
CA ALA A 255 17.26 5.69 24.67
C ALA A 255 18.06 5.83 23.34
N ALA A 256 19.12 6.65 23.41
CA ALA A 256 20.10 6.85 22.34
C ALA A 256 21.00 5.61 22.18
N GLY A 257 20.87 4.90 21.06
CA GLY A 257 21.83 3.90 20.58
C GLY A 257 22.79 4.53 19.58
N THR A 258 24.05 4.69 19.98
CA THR A 258 25.16 5.16 19.14
C THR A 258 25.65 4.07 18.20
N GLY A 259 25.63 4.36 16.89
CA GLY A 259 26.21 3.50 15.85
C GLY A 259 25.52 3.73 14.51
N ALA A 260 25.99 4.75 13.76
CA ALA A 260 25.69 5.01 12.35
C ALA A 260 24.33 4.48 11.85
N LEU A 261 23.25 5.11 12.33
CA LEU A 261 21.92 4.82 11.81
C LEU A 261 21.81 5.45 10.42
N ALA A 262 21.89 4.58 9.42
CA ALA A 262 21.11 4.73 8.19
C ALA A 262 19.73 5.33 8.55
N PRO A 263 19.13 6.18 7.69
CA PRO A 263 17.80 6.74 7.96
C PRO A 263 16.95 5.59 8.51
N PRO A 264 16.22 5.77 9.63
CA PRO A 264 15.33 4.71 10.09
C PRO A 264 14.59 4.29 8.83
N PRO A 265 14.60 2.99 8.46
CA PRO A 265 13.89 2.57 7.28
C PRO A 265 12.54 3.26 7.42
N VAL A 266 12.18 4.10 6.45
CA VAL A 266 10.81 4.58 6.29
C VAL A 266 10.01 3.36 6.66
N ALA A 267 9.35 3.37 7.84
CA ALA A 267 8.88 2.14 8.47
C ALA A 267 8.26 1.35 7.33
N PRO A 268 8.84 0.19 6.95
CA PRO A 268 8.66 -0.38 5.62
C PRO A 268 7.17 -0.40 5.42
N THR A 269 6.72 0.46 4.49
CA THR A 269 5.35 0.63 4.03
C THR A 269 4.41 -0.19 4.89
N ALA A 270 3.96 0.33 6.05
CA ALA A 270 3.44 -0.47 7.19
C ALA A 270 2.95 -1.81 6.69
N THR A 271 3.79 -2.84 6.82
CA THR A 271 3.59 -4.04 6.00
C THR A 271 2.40 -4.75 6.57
N TYR A 272 1.22 -4.50 6.00
CA TYR A 272 -0.04 -5.07 6.45
C TYR A 272 -0.14 -6.52 5.94
N LEU A 273 0.88 -7.35 6.21
CA LEU A 273 0.95 -8.74 5.80
C LEU A 273 0.27 -9.62 6.83
N CYS A 274 -1.04 -9.47 6.97
CA CYS A 274 -1.80 -10.50 7.64
C CYS A 274 -3.26 -10.60 7.23
N ASN A 275 -3.65 -11.83 6.89
CA ASN A 275 -5.00 -12.29 7.17
C ASN A 275 -5.05 -12.61 8.66
N VAL A 276 -6.03 -12.06 9.36
CA VAL A 276 -6.22 -12.29 10.78
C VAL A 276 -7.48 -13.14 10.95
N GLY A 277 -7.29 -14.31 11.57
CA GLY A 277 -8.34 -15.25 11.94
C GLY A 277 -8.31 -15.54 13.44
N GLY A 278 -9.14 -16.48 13.91
CA GLY A 278 -9.28 -16.80 15.33
C GLY A 278 -10.70 -16.63 15.88
N TRP A 279 -11.64 -16.34 14.99
CA TRP A 279 -13.06 -16.55 15.22
C TRP A 279 -13.37 -18.01 14.88
N LYS A 280 -14.20 -18.68 15.69
CA LYS A 280 -14.70 -20.02 15.38
C LYS A 280 -16.21 -19.92 15.23
N ARG A 281 -16.72 -20.11 14.01
CA ARG A 281 -18.16 -20.11 13.66
C ARG A 281 -18.88 -18.75 13.75
N ASN A 282 -18.17 -17.62 13.62
CA ASN A 282 -18.77 -16.28 13.77
C ASN A 282 -18.38 -15.33 12.64
N GLU A 283 -19.36 -14.72 11.96
CA GLU A 283 -19.13 -13.79 10.85
C GLU A 283 -18.46 -12.48 11.34
N ILE A 284 -17.67 -11.85 10.46
CA ILE A 284 -17.17 -10.49 10.67
C ILE A 284 -18.14 -9.51 10.01
N ASN A 285 -18.78 -8.66 10.82
CA ASN A 285 -19.78 -7.70 10.32
C ASN A 285 -19.17 -6.37 9.91
N ALA A 286 -18.16 -5.89 10.64
CA ALA A 286 -17.52 -4.60 10.39
C ALA A 286 -16.04 -4.63 10.70
N VAL A 287 -15.25 -3.91 9.90
CA VAL A 287 -13.84 -3.62 10.13
C VAL A 287 -13.63 -2.11 10.09
N ALA A 288 -12.72 -1.59 10.91
CA ALA A 288 -12.42 -0.16 10.96
C ALA A 288 -10.94 0.08 11.29
N TRP A 289 -10.26 0.82 10.43
CA TRP A 289 -8.91 1.32 10.66
C TRP A 289 -8.93 2.46 11.67
N SER A 290 -7.94 2.44 12.58
CA SER A 290 -7.66 3.60 13.41
C SER A 290 -7.19 4.79 12.56
N PRO A 291 -7.47 6.04 12.96
CA PRO A 291 -7.00 7.23 12.26
C PRO A 291 -5.48 7.31 12.05
N CYS A 292 -4.70 6.63 12.90
CA CYS A 292 -3.24 6.52 12.79
C CYS A 292 -2.76 5.34 11.94
N SER A 293 -3.68 4.58 11.32
CA SER A 293 -3.45 3.36 10.52
C SER A 293 -2.67 2.24 11.25
N ARG A 294 -2.48 2.35 12.57
CA ARG A 294 -1.72 1.36 13.35
C ARG A 294 -2.56 0.18 13.79
N TYR A 295 -3.79 0.44 14.21
CA TYR A 295 -4.70 -0.55 14.76
C TYR A 295 -5.87 -0.81 13.82
N LEU A 296 -6.32 -2.06 13.77
CA LEU A 296 -7.52 -2.48 13.06
C LEU A 296 -8.51 -3.07 14.05
N ALA A 297 -9.72 -2.51 14.13
CA ALA A 297 -10.81 -3.06 14.93
C ALA A 297 -11.75 -3.89 14.05
N ALA A 298 -12.29 -4.97 14.59
CA ALA A 298 -13.37 -5.71 13.94
C ALA A 298 -14.46 -6.12 14.92
N ALA A 299 -15.69 -6.09 14.42
CA ALA A 299 -16.91 -6.47 15.11
C ALA A 299 -17.44 -7.79 14.54
N SER A 300 -17.87 -8.69 15.43
CA SER A 300 -18.34 -10.03 15.06
C SER A 300 -19.76 -10.32 15.56
N ASP A 301 -20.35 -11.37 15.00
CA ASP A 301 -21.62 -11.95 15.42
C ASP A 301 -21.63 -12.49 16.85
N ASP A 302 -20.47 -12.78 17.45
CA ASP A 302 -20.39 -13.31 18.82
C ASP A 302 -20.53 -12.26 19.93
N GLY A 303 -20.81 -11.01 19.56
CA GLY A 303 -20.98 -9.91 20.51
C GLY A 303 -19.67 -9.23 20.91
N THR A 304 -18.52 -9.64 20.36
CA THR A 304 -17.22 -9.06 20.71
C THR A 304 -16.66 -8.11 19.64
N ILE A 305 -15.80 -7.20 20.11
CA ILE A 305 -14.94 -6.36 19.28
C ILE A 305 -13.51 -6.77 19.57
N ARG A 306 -12.73 -7.01 18.53
CA ARG A 306 -11.31 -7.32 18.67
C ARG A 306 -10.48 -6.27 17.94
N VAL A 307 -9.34 -5.93 18.51
CA VAL A 307 -8.39 -4.96 17.94
C VAL A 307 -7.04 -5.61 17.77
N TRP A 308 -6.46 -5.48 16.58
CA TRP A 308 -5.16 -6.03 16.24
C TRP A 308 -4.16 -4.96 15.87
N LEU A 309 -2.88 -5.31 16.01
CA LEU A 309 -1.75 -4.65 15.38
C LEU A 309 -1.39 -5.43 14.12
N PRO A 310 -1.79 -4.97 12.92
CA PRO A 310 -1.64 -5.77 11.70
C PRO A 310 -0.19 -6.03 11.30
N ALA A 311 0.74 -5.17 11.72
CA ALA A 311 2.17 -5.33 11.46
C ALA A 311 2.75 -6.64 12.03
N CYS A 312 2.18 -7.18 13.12
CA CYS A 312 2.72 -8.36 13.80
C CYS A 312 1.68 -9.47 14.06
N LYS A 313 0.44 -9.34 13.55
CA LYS A 313 -0.70 -10.25 13.82
C LYS A 313 -1.14 -10.31 15.29
N ASP A 314 -0.68 -9.39 16.12
CA ASP A 314 -0.98 -9.42 17.55
C ASP A 314 -2.40 -8.94 17.81
N LEU A 315 -3.18 -9.78 18.51
CA LEU A 315 -4.44 -9.39 19.12
C LEU A 315 -4.13 -8.57 20.38
N ILE A 316 -4.41 -7.27 20.32
CA ILE A 316 -4.14 -6.34 21.42
C ILE A 316 -5.26 -6.34 22.44
N LEU A 317 -6.50 -6.35 21.96
CA LEU A 317 -7.67 -6.14 22.80
C LEU A 317 -8.84 -6.98 22.32
N THR A 318 -9.54 -7.60 23.27
CA THR A 318 -10.85 -8.24 23.05
C THR A 318 -11.85 -7.64 24.03
N ILE A 319 -12.89 -7.01 23.49
CA ILE A 319 -13.98 -6.38 24.23
C ILE A 319 -15.23 -7.22 24.06
N HIS A 320 -15.79 -7.73 25.16
CA HIS A 320 -17.11 -8.38 25.15
C HIS A 320 -18.20 -7.31 25.19
N ALA A 321 -18.44 -6.70 24.03
CA ALA A 321 -19.14 -5.43 23.92
C ALA A 321 -20.66 -5.54 24.12
N HIS A 322 -21.28 -6.55 23.51
CA HIS A 322 -22.74 -6.65 23.42
C HIS A 322 -23.23 -8.09 23.67
N ARG A 323 -24.53 -8.21 24.00
CA ARG A 323 -25.18 -9.53 24.19
C ARG A 323 -25.60 -10.17 22.87
N GLY A 324 -25.78 -9.36 21.84
CA GLY A 324 -26.08 -9.79 20.48
C GLY A 324 -24.97 -9.40 19.51
N SER A 325 -25.10 -9.85 18.27
CA SER A 325 -24.19 -9.56 17.16
C SER A 325 -23.87 -8.07 17.02
N VAL A 326 -22.58 -7.73 17.02
CA VAL A 326 -22.09 -6.37 16.81
C VAL A 326 -22.06 -6.11 15.31
N LYS A 327 -22.87 -5.16 14.84
CA LYS A 327 -23.07 -4.91 13.40
C LYS A 327 -22.17 -3.84 12.82
N SER A 328 -21.66 -2.92 13.64
CA SER A 328 -20.78 -1.85 13.19
C SER A 328 -19.84 -1.42 14.32
N VAL A 329 -18.63 -1.03 13.94
CA VAL A 329 -17.61 -0.46 14.82
C VAL A 329 -16.94 0.71 14.10
N CYS A 330 -16.58 1.77 14.82
CA CYS A 330 -15.76 2.85 14.31
C CYS A 330 -14.88 3.45 15.41
N TRP A 331 -13.77 4.07 15.01
CA TRP A 331 -12.85 4.75 15.92
C TRP A 331 -13.26 6.18 16.20
N SER A 332 -12.93 6.66 17.40
CA SER A 332 -12.88 8.08 17.69
C SER A 332 -11.78 8.75 16.86
N PRO A 333 -11.89 10.06 16.58
CA PRO A 333 -10.89 10.80 15.78
C PRO A 333 -9.48 10.80 16.40
N GLY A 334 -9.40 10.73 17.74
CA GLY A 334 -8.15 10.67 18.49
C GLY A 334 -7.56 9.27 18.65
N ALA A 335 -8.23 8.22 18.14
CA ALA A 335 -7.88 6.81 18.35
C ALA A 335 -7.82 6.38 19.84
N ASP A 336 -8.50 7.12 20.72
CA ASP A 336 -8.60 6.89 22.17
C ASP A 336 -9.86 6.12 22.58
N ALA A 337 -10.83 5.96 21.66
CA ALA A 337 -12.06 5.24 21.91
C ALA A 337 -12.60 4.55 20.64
N LEU A 338 -13.48 3.57 20.86
CA LEU A 338 -14.26 2.87 19.85
C LEU A 338 -15.74 3.06 20.11
N ALA A 339 -16.56 3.21 19.07
CA ALA A 339 -18.01 3.10 19.16
C ALA A 339 -18.48 1.82 18.48
N SER A 340 -19.54 1.21 19.01
CA SER A 340 -20.16 0.02 18.45
C SER A 340 -21.67 0.06 18.54
N CYS A 341 -22.34 -0.71 17.69
CA CYS A 341 -23.77 -0.94 17.77
C CYS A 341 -24.13 -2.40 17.49
N SER A 342 -25.24 -2.88 18.06
CA SER A 342 -25.60 -4.29 18.06
C SER A 342 -27.08 -4.55 17.76
N THR A 343 -27.34 -5.80 17.36
CA THR A 343 -28.68 -6.40 17.32
C THR A 343 -29.38 -6.46 18.68
N ASP A 344 -28.68 -6.23 19.80
CA ASP A 344 -29.31 -6.03 21.11
C ASP A 344 -30.02 -4.66 21.24
N GLY A 345 -29.95 -3.83 20.18
CA GLY A 345 -30.59 -2.52 20.11
C GLY A 345 -29.82 -1.41 20.83
N SER A 346 -28.63 -1.71 21.36
CA SER A 346 -27.79 -0.72 22.04
C SER A 346 -26.64 -0.22 21.16
N ALA A 347 -26.21 1.00 21.45
CA ALA A 347 -24.93 1.54 21.02
C ALA A 347 -24.05 1.77 22.25
N ALA A 348 -22.74 1.64 22.12
CA ALA A 348 -21.80 1.82 23.23
C ALA A 348 -20.47 2.41 22.77
N THR A 349 -19.76 3.06 23.70
CA THR A 349 -18.37 3.49 23.51
C THR A 349 -17.44 2.81 24.48
N TRP A 350 -16.20 2.60 24.05
CA TRP A 350 -15.18 1.85 24.75
C TRP A 350 -13.87 2.61 24.71
N HIS A 351 -13.19 2.71 25.85
CA HIS A 351 -11.86 3.28 25.95
C HIS A 351 -10.83 2.35 25.31
N PHE A 352 -9.87 2.91 24.59
CA PHE A 352 -8.73 2.19 24.04
C PHE A 352 -7.44 2.76 24.67
N PRO A 353 -6.50 1.93 25.14
CA PRO A 353 -6.38 0.48 24.92
C PRO A 353 -7.09 -0.41 25.95
N ASP A 354 -7.67 0.14 27.02
CA ASP A 354 -8.08 -0.66 28.18
C ASP A 354 -9.38 -1.47 27.99
N GLY A 355 -10.15 -1.20 26.94
CA GLY A 355 -11.42 -1.86 26.64
C GLY A 355 -12.57 -1.54 27.60
N ARG A 356 -12.39 -0.58 28.50
CA ARG A 356 -13.41 -0.18 29.49
C ARG A 356 -14.58 0.52 28.80
N GLN A 357 -15.81 0.13 29.12
CA GLN A 357 -16.99 0.83 28.63
C GLN A 357 -17.05 2.28 29.17
N ILE A 358 -17.22 3.26 28.29
CA ILE A 358 -17.36 4.69 28.62
C ILE A 358 -18.83 5.04 28.77
N ASP A 359 -19.63 4.74 27.74
CA ASP A 359 -21.06 5.00 27.69
C ASP A 359 -21.83 3.81 27.07
N ARG A 360 -23.12 3.75 27.40
CA ARG A 360 -24.10 2.80 26.85
C ARG A 360 -25.38 3.56 26.57
N TRP A 361 -25.88 3.51 25.35
CA TRP A 361 -27.16 4.06 24.97
C TRP A 361 -28.11 2.92 24.68
N GLU A 362 -29.10 2.77 25.55
CA GLU A 362 -30.16 1.78 25.46
C GLU A 362 -31.49 2.47 25.16
N GLY A 363 -32.38 1.74 24.51
CA GLY A 363 -33.69 2.23 24.11
C GLY A 363 -34.20 1.35 22.98
N ALA A 364 -34.64 0.16 23.36
CA ALA A 364 -35.00 -0.95 22.48
C ALA A 364 -36.22 -0.59 21.61
N ASP A 365 -35.97 -0.19 20.36
CA ASP A 365 -37.03 -0.10 19.35
C ASP A 365 -36.76 -1.01 18.13
N ASP A 366 -35.51 -1.39 17.85
CA ASP A 366 -35.10 -2.40 16.84
C ASP A 366 -33.55 -2.61 16.86
N TRP A 367 -33.03 -3.43 15.95
CA TRP A 367 -31.59 -3.65 15.74
C TRP A 367 -30.84 -2.38 15.31
N ALA A 368 -29.76 -2.05 16.01
CA ALA A 368 -28.84 -0.99 15.63
C ALA A 368 -27.82 -1.55 14.62
N ARG A 369 -27.79 -1.02 13.40
CA ARG A 369 -27.05 -1.62 12.26
C ARG A 369 -25.79 -0.89 11.86
N SER A 370 -25.70 0.41 12.11
CA SER A 370 -24.57 1.24 11.70
C SER A 370 -24.34 2.34 12.71
N VAL A 371 -23.07 2.62 13.02
CA VAL A 371 -22.64 3.70 13.90
C VAL A 371 -21.57 4.54 13.22
N ALA A 372 -21.66 5.86 13.34
CA ALA A 372 -20.69 6.81 12.83
C ALA A 372 -20.28 7.80 13.92
N TRP A 373 -18.99 8.12 13.97
CA TRP A 373 -18.41 9.08 14.90
C TRP A 373 -18.07 10.39 14.20
N ALA A 374 -18.52 11.53 14.74
CA ALA A 374 -18.21 12.84 14.19
C ALA A 374 -16.74 13.22 14.44
N ARG A 375 -16.00 13.58 13.38
CA ARG A 375 -14.63 14.10 13.52
C ARG A 375 -14.57 15.39 14.34
N GLU A 376 -15.50 16.28 14.06
CA GLU A 376 -15.66 17.57 14.72
C GLU A 376 -17.09 17.65 15.31
N GLY A 377 -17.24 18.16 16.54
CA GLY A 377 -18.54 18.36 17.19
C GLY A 377 -18.97 17.31 18.22
N GLY A 378 -18.20 16.23 18.42
CA GLY A 378 -18.31 15.36 19.60
C GLY A 378 -19.65 14.62 19.74
N PHE A 379 -20.20 14.09 18.64
CA PHE A 379 -21.43 13.30 18.64
C PHE A 379 -21.28 11.97 17.87
N LEU A 380 -22.18 11.04 18.15
CA LEU A 380 -22.36 9.76 17.48
C LEU A 380 -23.72 9.72 16.79
N ALA A 381 -23.78 9.11 15.62
CA ALA A 381 -25.04 8.79 14.95
C ALA A 381 -25.18 7.28 14.84
N CYS A 382 -26.40 6.77 15.07
CA CYS A 382 -26.71 5.35 14.95
C CYS A 382 -27.99 5.14 14.14
N GLY A 383 -27.92 4.28 13.14
CA GLY A 383 -29.06 3.89 12.29
C GLY A 383 -29.68 2.57 12.72
N TYR A 384 -31.01 2.55 12.81
CA TYR A 384 -31.79 1.41 13.30
C TYR A 384 -32.62 0.76 12.19
N ALA A 385 -32.93 -0.52 12.36
CA ALA A 385 -33.72 -1.30 11.40
C ALA A 385 -35.19 -0.84 11.27
N ASN A 386 -35.72 -0.10 12.23
CA ASN A 386 -37.07 0.49 12.17
C ASN A 386 -37.15 1.82 11.39
N GLY A 387 -36.08 2.24 10.70
CA GLY A 387 -36.08 3.48 9.92
C GLY A 387 -35.66 4.73 10.71
N VAL A 388 -35.37 4.59 12.01
CA VAL A 388 -34.96 5.68 12.88
C VAL A 388 -33.44 5.86 12.87
N VAL A 389 -33.00 7.12 12.90
CA VAL A 389 -31.61 7.51 13.16
C VAL A 389 -31.56 8.29 14.47
N ARG A 390 -30.72 7.85 15.41
CA ARG A 390 -30.50 8.54 16.69
C ARG A 390 -29.14 9.21 16.72
N VAL A 391 -29.08 10.41 17.30
CA VAL A 391 -27.85 11.20 17.45
C VAL A 391 -27.60 11.45 18.94
N PHE A 392 -26.39 11.13 19.40
CA PHE A 392 -25.97 11.22 20.79
C PHE A 392 -24.79 12.18 20.91
N TYR A 393 -24.88 13.20 21.75
CA TYR A 393 -23.71 14.02 22.07
C TYR A 393 -22.90 13.35 23.18
N ILE A 394 -21.59 13.20 22.95
CA ILE A 394 -20.69 12.48 23.85
C ILE A 394 -20.44 13.30 25.11
N ALA A 395 -20.30 14.63 24.98
CA ALA A 395 -20.09 15.52 26.12
C ALA A 395 -21.25 15.47 27.14
N ASP A 396 -22.49 15.43 26.65
CA ASP A 396 -23.69 15.47 27.48
C ASP A 396 -24.22 14.07 27.86
N ARG A 397 -23.64 13.00 27.27
CA ARG A 397 -24.04 11.60 27.45
C ARG A 397 -25.54 11.35 27.28
N ARG A 398 -26.20 12.08 26.37
CA ARG A 398 -27.65 12.03 26.15
C ARG A 398 -28.00 11.92 24.67
N GLU A 399 -29.13 11.26 24.41
CA GLU A 399 -29.79 11.30 23.10
C GLU A 399 -30.31 12.71 22.85
N ARG A 400 -29.87 13.32 21.74
CA ARG A 400 -30.27 14.67 21.34
C ARG A 400 -31.42 14.62 20.34
N TRP A 401 -31.28 13.73 19.35
CA TRP A 401 -32.23 13.62 18.27
C TRP A 401 -32.64 12.16 18.05
N ARG A 402 -33.94 11.96 17.88
CA ARG A 402 -34.57 10.73 17.40
C ARG A 402 -35.30 11.05 16.11
N LEU A 403 -34.73 10.66 14.98
CA LEU A 403 -35.21 11.07 13.67
C LEU A 403 -35.82 9.89 12.93
N ALA A 404 -37.15 9.86 12.80
CA ALA A 404 -37.85 8.88 11.97
C ALA A 404 -37.76 9.28 10.49
N LEU A 405 -36.59 9.03 9.90
CA LEU A 405 -36.27 9.51 8.56
C LEU A 405 -36.79 8.59 7.46
N HIS A 406 -36.70 7.27 7.67
CA HIS A 406 -36.91 6.27 6.62
C HIS A 406 -38.14 5.40 6.86
N GLN A 407 -38.75 4.92 5.78
CA GLN A 407 -39.83 3.91 5.82
C GLN A 407 -39.28 2.48 5.77
N GLY A 408 -38.01 2.34 5.36
CA GLY A 408 -37.28 1.08 5.32
C GLY A 408 -36.19 1.00 6.39
N ARG A 409 -35.49 -0.13 6.42
CA ARG A 409 -34.41 -0.38 7.38
C ARG A 409 -33.22 0.53 7.08
N VAL A 410 -32.75 1.32 8.06
CA VAL A 410 -31.50 2.06 7.89
C VAL A 410 -30.35 1.06 7.90
N ARG A 411 -29.62 0.97 6.79
CA ARG A 411 -28.52 0.02 6.64
C ARG A 411 -27.17 0.64 6.95
N SER A 412 -27.03 1.94 6.74
CA SER A 412 -25.77 2.67 6.90
C SER A 412 -26.02 4.12 7.28
N VAL A 413 -25.19 4.62 8.19
CA VAL A 413 -25.08 6.05 8.50
C VAL A 413 -23.62 6.48 8.34
N ALA A 414 -23.39 7.71 7.88
CA ALA A 414 -22.06 8.28 7.75
C ALA A 414 -22.09 9.78 8.03
N ILE A 415 -21.12 10.28 8.79
CA ILE A 415 -20.99 11.70 9.10
C ILE A 415 -19.95 12.32 8.18
N SER A 416 -20.23 13.52 7.67
CA SER A 416 -19.31 14.23 6.79
C SER A 416 -17.99 14.55 7.51
N PRO A 417 -16.85 14.68 6.80
CA PRO A 417 -15.56 15.01 7.42
C PRO A 417 -15.60 16.30 8.25
N SER A 418 -16.44 17.26 7.86
CA SER A 418 -16.68 18.52 8.57
C SER A 418 -17.55 18.39 9.83
N GLY A 419 -18.19 17.23 10.06
CA GLY A 419 -19.15 17.03 11.15
C GLY A 419 -20.51 17.71 10.96
N ARG A 420 -20.71 18.45 9.86
CA ARG A 420 -21.92 19.28 9.65
C ARG A 420 -23.09 18.53 9.00
N MET A 421 -22.87 17.36 8.41
CA MET A 421 -23.90 16.62 7.69
C MET A 421 -23.88 15.14 8.09
N LEU A 422 -25.05 14.58 8.28
CA LEU A 422 -25.28 13.15 8.52
C LEU A 422 -26.03 12.58 7.32
N ALA A 423 -25.43 11.58 6.67
CA ALA A 423 -26.09 10.80 5.63
C ALA A 423 -26.63 9.50 6.21
N SER A 424 -27.86 9.14 5.83
CA SER A 424 -28.46 7.84 6.13
C SER A 424 -28.98 7.20 4.85
N GLY A 425 -28.63 5.92 4.64
CA GLY A 425 -29.09 5.11 3.51
C GLY A 425 -29.93 3.94 3.98
N ALA A 426 -31.05 3.68 3.32
CA ALA A 426 -32.02 2.67 3.75
C ALA A 426 -32.58 1.80 2.62
N THR A 427 -33.30 0.75 3.01
CA THR A 427 -33.97 -0.18 2.08
C THR A 427 -35.19 0.41 1.40
N ASP A 428 -35.58 1.66 1.70
CA ASP A 428 -36.59 2.41 0.94
C ASP A 428 -36.02 3.05 -0.34
N ALA A 429 -34.77 2.69 -0.70
CA ALA A 429 -34.05 3.18 -1.87
C ALA A 429 -33.77 4.71 -1.84
N THR A 430 -33.76 5.30 -0.65
CA THR A 430 -33.43 6.72 -0.45
C THR A 430 -32.14 6.92 0.35
N VAL A 431 -31.49 8.06 0.09
CA VAL A 431 -30.45 8.62 0.95
C VAL A 431 -30.95 9.96 1.49
N LYS A 432 -30.95 10.11 2.81
CA LYS A 432 -31.37 11.34 3.49
C LYS A 432 -30.17 12.02 4.12
N ILE A 433 -30.11 13.34 3.97
CA ILE A 433 -29.03 14.18 4.53
C ILE A 433 -29.65 15.08 5.58
N VAL A 434 -29.09 15.08 6.78
CA VAL A 434 -29.59 15.84 7.93
C VAL A 434 -28.48 16.69 8.53
N GLU A 435 -28.82 17.88 9.00
CA GLU A 435 -27.93 18.67 9.86
C GLU A 435 -28.02 18.15 11.31
N PRO A 436 -26.95 17.57 11.88
CA PRO A 436 -27.00 16.92 13.19
C PRO A 436 -27.17 17.89 14.37
N SER A 437 -26.81 19.17 14.21
CA SER A 437 -27.00 20.20 15.23
C SER A 437 -28.47 20.57 15.43
N THR A 438 -29.25 20.60 14.35
CA THR A 438 -30.65 21.04 14.34
C THR A 438 -31.65 19.91 14.13
N GLY A 439 -31.21 18.73 13.67
CA GLY A 439 -32.07 17.61 13.29
C GLY A 439 -32.86 17.84 12.00
N THR A 440 -32.51 18.88 11.22
CA THR A 440 -33.26 19.28 10.03
C THR A 440 -32.85 18.48 8.80
N LEU A 441 -33.83 18.08 7.99
CA LEU A 441 -33.58 17.41 6.71
C LEU A 441 -33.09 18.43 5.67
N ILE A 442 -31.88 18.22 5.15
CA ILE A 442 -31.24 19.04 4.11
C ILE A 442 -31.63 18.53 2.72
N ALA A 443 -31.57 17.22 2.51
CA ALA A 443 -31.82 16.62 1.20
C ALA A 443 -32.44 15.22 1.31
N ASP A 444 -33.28 14.89 0.33
CA ASP A 444 -33.91 13.59 0.15
C ASP A 444 -33.66 13.10 -1.27
N ILE A 445 -32.84 12.05 -1.40
CA ILE A 445 -32.27 11.64 -2.68
C ILE A 445 -32.80 10.24 -3.03
N ALA A 446 -33.64 10.16 -4.05
CA ALA A 446 -34.22 8.92 -4.53
C ALA A 446 -33.25 8.19 -5.48
N VAL A 447 -32.47 7.25 -4.95
CA VAL A 447 -31.57 6.39 -5.74
C VAL A 447 -32.37 5.44 -6.63
N GLY A 448 -33.59 5.06 -6.20
CA GLY A 448 -34.56 4.30 -6.98
C GLY A 448 -34.88 4.88 -8.36
N ALA A 449 -34.79 6.20 -8.54
CA ALA A 449 -35.09 6.85 -9.81
C ALA A 449 -34.10 6.52 -10.94
N LEU A 450 -32.95 5.92 -10.62
CA LEU A 450 -31.98 5.45 -11.62
C LEU A 450 -32.36 4.13 -12.29
N PHE A 451 -33.31 3.40 -11.72
CA PHE A 451 -33.70 2.06 -12.17
C PHE A 451 -35.05 2.13 -12.89
N ALA A 452 -35.27 1.20 -13.83
CA ALA A 452 -36.52 1.15 -14.58
C ALA A 452 -37.73 1.03 -13.64
N ALA A 453 -38.85 1.66 -14.00
CA ALA A 453 -40.07 1.61 -13.21
C ALA A 453 -40.48 0.15 -12.95
N GLY A 454 -40.59 -0.23 -11.66
CA GLY A 454 -40.88 -1.60 -11.22
C GLY A 454 -39.65 -2.43 -10.78
N ALA A 455 -38.42 -1.96 -11.00
CA ALA A 455 -37.18 -2.61 -10.55
C ALA A 455 -36.64 -2.05 -9.22
N THR A 456 -37.53 -1.57 -8.34
CA THR A 456 -37.18 -0.85 -7.10
C THR A 456 -36.48 -1.73 -6.06
N ASP A 457 -36.66 -3.05 -6.11
CA ASP A 457 -36.02 -3.99 -5.19
C ASP A 457 -34.49 -4.02 -5.35
N GLY A 458 -33.98 -3.76 -6.56
CA GLY A 458 -32.54 -3.64 -6.82
C GLY A 458 -31.93 -2.31 -6.37
N ALA A 459 -32.75 -1.32 -6.03
CA ALA A 459 -32.31 0.04 -5.71
C ALA A 459 -32.12 0.32 -4.21
N GLN A 460 -32.42 -0.66 -3.36
CA GLN A 460 -32.24 -0.54 -1.91
C GLN A 460 -30.81 -0.14 -1.56
N VAL A 461 -30.65 0.86 -0.71
CA VAL A 461 -29.34 1.37 -0.29
C VAL A 461 -28.82 0.55 0.88
N LEU A 462 -27.62 0.01 0.73
CA LEU A 462 -27.00 -0.85 1.74
C LEU A 462 -25.85 -0.16 2.47
N CYS A 463 -25.11 0.72 1.80
CA CYS A 463 -24.01 1.46 2.38
C CYS A 463 -23.89 2.87 1.81
N VAL A 464 -23.47 3.82 2.66
CA VAL A 464 -23.13 5.19 2.28
C VAL A 464 -21.79 5.57 2.88
N ALA A 465 -20.96 6.30 2.14
CA ALA A 465 -19.65 6.75 2.61
C ALA A 465 -19.29 8.11 2.02
N TRP A 466 -18.86 9.04 2.87
CA TRP A 466 -18.40 10.36 2.44
C TRP A 466 -16.98 10.28 1.91
N ALA A 467 -16.71 11.01 0.83
CA ALA A 467 -15.34 11.30 0.42
C ALA A 467 -14.64 12.11 1.52
N PRO A 468 -13.34 11.88 1.80
CA PRO A 468 -12.56 12.67 2.76
C PRO A 468 -12.57 14.18 2.48
N SER A 469 -12.70 14.58 1.22
CA SER A 469 -12.88 15.99 0.81
C SER A 469 -14.22 16.60 1.23
N GLY A 470 -15.24 15.77 1.53
CA GLY A 470 -16.61 16.19 1.79
C GLY A 470 -17.39 16.65 0.55
N ALA A 471 -16.77 16.62 -0.65
CA ALA A 471 -17.40 17.08 -1.89
C ALA A 471 -18.33 16.03 -2.54
N GLN A 472 -18.16 14.76 -2.18
CA GLN A 472 -18.89 13.65 -2.79
C GLN A 472 -19.34 12.63 -1.74
N LEU A 473 -20.43 11.93 -2.05
CA LEU A 473 -20.99 10.85 -1.26
C LEU A 473 -21.17 9.62 -2.17
N ALA A 474 -20.57 8.49 -1.79
CA ALA A 474 -20.75 7.22 -2.49
C ALA A 474 -21.89 6.42 -1.86
N VAL A 475 -22.64 5.73 -2.70
CA VAL A 475 -23.80 4.92 -2.32
C VAL A 475 -23.70 3.56 -2.99
N GLY A 476 -23.86 2.48 -2.23
CA GLY A 476 -23.88 1.11 -2.72
C GLY A 476 -25.28 0.48 -2.58
N THR A 477 -25.70 -0.25 -3.61
CA THR A 477 -27.04 -0.85 -3.69
C THR A 477 -27.05 -2.38 -3.69
N VAL A 478 -28.23 -2.96 -3.49
CA VAL A 478 -28.49 -4.42 -3.63
C VAL A 478 -28.18 -4.95 -5.03
N SER A 479 -28.37 -4.15 -6.08
CA SER A 479 -28.11 -4.57 -7.46
C SER A 479 -26.63 -4.63 -7.85
N GLY A 480 -25.72 -4.23 -6.95
CA GLY A 480 -24.28 -4.14 -7.22
C GLY A 480 -23.86 -2.83 -7.89
N HIS A 481 -24.71 -1.80 -7.86
CA HIS A 481 -24.40 -0.47 -8.38
C HIS A 481 -23.74 0.41 -7.32
N VAL A 482 -22.73 1.17 -7.77
CA VAL A 482 -22.24 2.34 -7.03
C VAL A 482 -22.73 3.60 -7.72
N SER A 483 -23.29 4.50 -6.92
CA SER A 483 -23.67 5.85 -7.34
C SER A 483 -22.91 6.90 -6.55
N ILE A 484 -22.48 7.97 -7.24
CA ILE A 484 -21.77 9.10 -6.63
C ILE A 484 -22.66 10.32 -6.68
N ILE A 485 -22.94 10.87 -5.51
CA ILE A 485 -23.73 12.07 -5.29
C ILE A 485 -22.79 13.24 -5.07
N ASP A 486 -23.03 14.34 -5.77
CA ASP A 486 -22.36 15.61 -5.55
C ASP A 486 -23.02 16.38 -4.39
N THR A 487 -22.23 16.89 -3.45
CA THR A 487 -22.76 17.46 -2.20
C THR A 487 -23.21 18.91 -2.34
N LEU A 488 -22.82 19.59 -3.42
CA LEU A 488 -23.28 20.94 -3.73
C LEU A 488 -24.68 20.93 -4.35
N THR A 489 -24.97 19.93 -5.19
CA THR A 489 -26.22 19.84 -5.96
C THR A 489 -27.19 18.77 -5.48
N TRP A 490 -26.73 17.84 -4.64
CA TRP A 490 -27.47 16.64 -4.21
C TRP A 490 -27.98 15.77 -5.36
N ARG A 491 -27.31 15.86 -6.51
CA ARG A 491 -27.62 15.04 -7.69
C ARG A 491 -26.66 13.88 -7.81
N ILE A 492 -27.17 12.77 -8.33
CA ILE A 492 -26.34 11.63 -8.70
C ILE A 492 -25.62 12.02 -10.01
N VAL A 493 -24.30 12.18 -9.92
CA VAL A 493 -23.46 12.60 -11.04
C VAL A 493 -22.90 11.40 -11.78
N ARG A 494 -22.69 10.28 -11.08
CA ARG A 494 -22.14 9.05 -11.66
C ARG A 494 -22.86 7.82 -11.14
N SER A 495 -23.01 6.80 -11.97
CA SER A 495 -23.57 5.50 -11.56
C SER A 495 -23.12 4.37 -12.46
N ARG A 496 -22.69 3.24 -11.89
CA ARG A 496 -22.31 2.04 -12.65
C ARG A 496 -22.47 0.77 -11.82
N LYS A 497 -22.80 -0.35 -12.47
CA LYS A 497 -22.74 -1.68 -11.85
C LYS A 497 -21.28 -2.13 -11.77
N LEU A 498 -20.75 -2.27 -10.55
CA LEU A 498 -19.36 -2.71 -10.32
C LEU A 498 -19.28 -4.18 -9.93
N CYS A 499 -20.22 -4.66 -9.13
CA CYS A 499 -20.24 -6.03 -8.63
C CYS A 499 -21.40 -6.83 -9.21
N ARG A 500 -21.30 -8.16 -9.23
CA ARG A 500 -22.39 -9.02 -9.75
C ARG A 500 -23.58 -9.04 -8.80
N ASP A 501 -23.29 -8.91 -7.51
CA ASP A 501 -24.24 -8.96 -6.40
C ASP A 501 -24.13 -7.68 -5.53
N SER A 502 -24.94 -7.62 -4.48
CA SER A 502 -25.09 -6.53 -3.52
C SER A 502 -23.76 -5.97 -3.03
N ILE A 503 -23.64 -4.64 -3.02
CA ILE A 503 -22.52 -3.95 -2.38
C ILE A 503 -22.89 -3.70 -0.93
N LEU A 504 -22.19 -4.34 0.00
CA LEU A 504 -22.52 -4.31 1.42
C LEU A 504 -21.77 -3.21 2.18
N SER A 505 -20.64 -2.76 1.65
CA SER A 505 -19.79 -1.73 2.26
C SER A 505 -18.95 -1.01 1.22
N ILE A 506 -18.73 0.29 1.45
CA ILE A 506 -17.89 1.15 0.62
C ILE A 506 -16.98 1.95 1.54
N ALA A 507 -15.72 2.12 1.15
CA ALA A 507 -14.77 3.02 1.78
C ALA A 507 -14.07 3.87 0.71
N TRP A 508 -13.80 5.13 1.03
CA TRP A 508 -13.07 6.04 0.13
C TRP A 508 -11.58 5.97 0.41
N SER A 509 -10.78 6.11 -0.65
CA SER A 509 -9.36 6.38 -0.49
C SER A 509 -9.14 7.76 0.15
N PRO A 510 -8.06 7.96 0.95
CA PRO A 510 -7.80 9.23 1.62
C PRO A 510 -7.69 10.44 0.67
N ASP A 511 -7.27 10.21 -0.57
CA ASP A 511 -7.17 11.24 -1.62
C ASP A 511 -8.51 11.57 -2.30
N SER A 512 -9.61 10.94 -1.90
CA SER A 512 -10.96 11.12 -2.48
C SER A 512 -11.08 10.79 -3.97
N ARG A 513 -10.16 10.00 -4.54
CA ARG A 513 -10.18 9.64 -5.97
C ARG A 513 -10.74 8.25 -6.23
N SER A 514 -10.47 7.31 -5.35
CA SER A 514 -10.87 5.91 -5.49
C SER A 514 -11.84 5.49 -4.38
N ILE A 515 -12.58 4.43 -4.66
CA ILE A 515 -13.44 3.76 -3.71
C ILE A 515 -13.11 2.27 -3.67
N ALA A 516 -13.19 1.67 -2.49
CA ALA A 516 -13.17 0.24 -2.28
C ALA A 516 -14.60 -0.20 -1.99
N CYS A 517 -15.06 -1.28 -2.61
CA CYS A 517 -16.37 -1.87 -2.35
C CYS A 517 -16.23 -3.35 -1.99
N GLY A 518 -16.91 -3.75 -0.92
CA GLY A 518 -17.09 -5.15 -0.54
C GLY A 518 -18.46 -5.65 -0.99
N SER A 519 -18.50 -6.78 -1.68
CA SER A 519 -19.73 -7.35 -2.23
C SER A 519 -20.10 -8.72 -1.66
N ALA A 520 -21.40 -9.03 -1.72
CA ALA A 520 -21.95 -10.36 -1.48
C ALA A 520 -21.41 -11.41 -2.46
N ASP A 521 -20.92 -11.01 -3.65
CA ASP A 521 -20.26 -11.90 -4.61
C ASP A 521 -18.84 -12.35 -4.18
N ARG A 522 -18.46 -12.04 -2.94
CA ARG A 522 -17.20 -12.42 -2.30
C ARG A 522 -15.99 -11.69 -2.87
N SER A 523 -16.19 -10.60 -3.60
CA SER A 523 -15.13 -9.74 -4.11
C SER A 523 -14.95 -8.47 -3.29
N VAL A 524 -13.70 -8.01 -3.24
CA VAL A 524 -13.34 -6.65 -2.87
C VAL A 524 -12.79 -5.98 -4.12
N LEU A 525 -13.48 -4.96 -4.61
CA LEU A 525 -13.05 -4.21 -5.78
C LEU A 525 -12.59 -2.81 -5.38
N GLN A 526 -11.61 -2.29 -6.09
CA GLN A 526 -11.21 -0.89 -6.05
C GLN A 526 -11.54 -0.26 -7.40
N ALA A 527 -12.28 0.84 -7.39
CA ALA A 527 -12.64 1.58 -8.59
C ALA A 527 -12.22 3.05 -8.46
N ASP A 528 -11.69 3.59 -9.55
CA ASP A 528 -11.39 5.01 -9.66
C ASP A 528 -12.67 5.77 -10.01
N VAL A 529 -13.05 6.77 -9.22
CA VAL A 529 -14.35 7.45 -9.33
C VAL A 529 -14.50 8.15 -10.69
N GLY A 530 -13.38 8.61 -11.26
CA GLY A 530 -13.36 9.20 -12.60
C GLY A 530 -13.78 8.24 -13.72
N ARG A 531 -13.65 6.92 -13.52
CA ARG A 531 -14.02 5.87 -14.49
C ARG A 531 -15.46 5.37 -14.34
N ILE A 532 -16.19 5.83 -13.33
CA ILE A 532 -17.62 5.52 -13.17
C ILE A 532 -18.41 6.40 -14.15
N ASP A 533 -19.37 5.79 -14.85
CA ASP A 533 -20.12 6.43 -15.93
C ASP A 533 -20.85 7.69 -15.44
N VAL A 534 -20.75 8.77 -16.20
CA VAL A 534 -21.40 10.06 -15.89
C VAL A 534 -22.88 9.98 -16.27
N CYS A 535 -23.76 10.33 -15.34
CA CYS A 535 -25.19 10.41 -15.61
C CYS A 535 -25.49 11.67 -16.45
N GLY A 536 -26.07 11.50 -17.65
CA GLY A 536 -26.59 12.62 -18.46
C GLY A 536 -26.06 12.78 -19.90
N THR A 537 -25.18 11.92 -20.40
CA THR A 537 -24.82 11.89 -21.84
C THR A 537 -25.92 11.20 -22.65
N ARG A 538 -26.43 11.88 -23.71
CA ARG A 538 -27.41 11.33 -24.66
C ARG A 538 -26.87 10.03 -25.26
N GLY A 539 -27.42 8.89 -24.81
CA GLY A 539 -27.09 7.57 -25.34
C GLY A 539 -26.78 6.53 -24.26
N MET A 540 -27.64 6.36 -23.24
CA MET A 540 -27.62 5.12 -22.45
C MET A 540 -28.32 4.02 -23.23
N LEU A 541 -27.57 3.27 -24.03
CA LEU A 541 -27.96 1.90 -24.36
C LEU A 541 -27.69 1.06 -23.10
N PHE A 542 -28.75 0.63 -22.43
CA PHE A 542 -28.69 -0.59 -21.62
C PHE A 542 -28.49 -1.74 -22.61
N GLY A 543 -27.25 -2.06 -22.94
CA GLY A 543 -26.93 -3.08 -23.93
C GLY A 543 -25.48 -3.53 -23.83
N LEU A 544 -25.30 -4.85 -23.75
CA LEU A 544 -24.03 -5.56 -23.81
C LEU A 544 -23.08 -4.92 -24.84
N LEU A 545 -21.86 -4.59 -24.41
CA LEU A 545 -20.58 -4.74 -25.12
C LEU A 545 -19.51 -3.92 -24.38
N GLY A 546 -18.45 -4.60 -23.93
CA GLY A 546 -17.27 -3.98 -23.32
C GLY A 546 -16.88 -4.61 -21.99
N THR A 547 -15.97 -5.58 -22.04
CA THR A 547 -15.28 -6.22 -20.89
C THR A 547 -14.31 -5.28 -20.16
N ASP A 548 -14.62 -3.99 -20.09
CA ASP A 548 -13.80 -3.01 -19.37
C ASP A 548 -14.25 -2.97 -17.92
N SER A 549 -13.57 -3.73 -17.06
CA SER A 549 -13.79 -3.73 -15.62
C SER A 549 -13.42 -2.36 -15.04
N ALA A 550 -14.41 -1.52 -14.75
CA ALA A 550 -14.21 -0.21 -14.11
C ALA A 550 -13.62 -0.30 -12.69
N GLY A 551 -13.59 -1.49 -12.10
CA GLY A 551 -12.91 -1.77 -10.84
C GLY A 551 -11.92 -2.94 -10.96
N THR A 552 -10.79 -2.82 -10.26
CA THR A 552 -9.78 -3.87 -10.10
C THR A 552 -10.10 -4.70 -8.86
N ARG A 553 -10.08 -6.03 -8.97
CA ARG A 553 -10.26 -6.90 -7.80
C ARG A 553 -9.00 -6.90 -6.95
N VAL A 554 -9.12 -6.49 -5.69
CA VAL A 554 -8.00 -6.35 -4.74
C VAL A 554 -8.01 -7.45 -3.67
N ALA A 555 -9.17 -8.08 -3.44
CA ALA A 555 -9.28 -9.26 -2.59
C ALA A 555 -10.45 -10.17 -3.00
N ALA A 556 -10.41 -11.41 -2.51
CA ALA A 556 -11.45 -12.40 -2.66
C ALA A 556 -11.67 -13.13 -1.34
N HIS A 557 -12.92 -13.41 -0.99
CA HIS A 557 -13.29 -14.21 0.17
C HIS A 557 -13.99 -15.52 -0.21
N LEU A 558 -14.04 -16.47 0.72
CA LEU A 558 -14.88 -17.68 0.58
C LEU A 558 -16.34 -17.39 0.91
N GLY A 559 -16.59 -16.30 1.64
CA GLY A 559 -17.88 -15.81 2.08
C GLY A 559 -18.17 -14.38 1.61
N SER A 560 -19.36 -13.88 1.93
CA SER A 560 -19.80 -12.53 1.56
C SER A 560 -18.97 -11.48 2.30
N VAL A 561 -18.44 -10.49 1.57
CA VAL A 561 -17.70 -9.38 2.19
C VAL A 561 -18.68 -8.41 2.81
N ARG A 562 -18.72 -8.36 4.15
CA ARG A 562 -19.66 -7.53 4.91
C ARG A 562 -19.17 -6.09 5.08
N SER A 563 -17.85 -5.90 5.16
CA SER A 563 -17.26 -4.61 5.45
C SER A 563 -15.90 -4.46 4.80
N VAL A 564 -15.63 -3.26 4.29
CA VAL A 564 -14.32 -2.83 3.83
C VAL A 564 -13.99 -1.50 4.48
N ASP A 565 -12.70 -1.28 4.74
CA ASP A 565 -12.22 0.03 5.18
C ASP A 565 -10.83 0.32 4.63
N TRP A 566 -10.55 1.60 4.39
CA TRP A 566 -9.28 2.08 3.86
C TRP A 566 -8.41 2.61 4.99
N SER A 567 -7.14 2.22 5.01
CA SER A 567 -6.18 2.81 5.94
C SER A 567 -6.03 4.31 5.66
N ALA A 568 -5.86 5.11 6.71
CA ALA A 568 -5.77 6.57 6.59
C ALA A 568 -4.53 7.03 5.79
N ASP A 569 -3.49 6.20 5.73
CA ASP A 569 -2.30 6.39 4.89
C ASP A 569 -2.52 6.05 3.40
N GLY A 570 -3.65 5.41 3.06
CA GLY A 570 -4.02 5.07 1.69
C GLY A 570 -3.38 3.80 1.13
N TYR A 571 -2.59 3.08 1.93
CA TYR A 571 -1.80 1.92 1.50
C TYR A 571 -2.49 0.58 1.66
N ALA A 572 -3.52 0.45 2.50
CA ALA A 572 -4.20 -0.81 2.77
C ALA A 572 -5.72 -0.69 2.69
N ILE A 573 -6.33 -1.79 2.26
CA ILE A 573 -7.77 -2.03 2.30
C ILE A 573 -7.97 -3.25 3.20
N ALA A 574 -8.65 -3.06 4.33
CA ALA A 574 -9.10 -4.16 5.16
C ALA A 574 -10.48 -4.61 4.70
N SER A 575 -10.74 -5.91 4.77
CA SER A 575 -12.01 -6.52 4.40
C SER A 575 -12.39 -7.62 5.37
N GLY A 576 -13.61 -7.53 5.91
CA GLY A 576 -14.19 -8.52 6.81
C GLY A 576 -15.33 -9.27 6.11
N SER A 577 -15.41 -10.58 6.34
CA SER A 577 -16.34 -11.46 5.62
C SER A 577 -16.98 -12.51 6.51
N THR A 578 -18.02 -13.16 5.96
CA THR A 578 -18.67 -14.32 6.55
C THR A 578 -17.79 -15.59 6.52
N ASP A 579 -16.62 -15.56 5.86
CA ASP A 579 -15.62 -16.63 5.96
C ASP A 579 -14.78 -16.57 7.24
N GLU A 580 -15.16 -15.73 8.21
CA GLU A 580 -14.53 -15.58 9.52
C GLU A 580 -13.11 -14.99 9.45
N VAL A 581 -12.73 -14.48 8.28
CA VAL A 581 -11.40 -13.94 8.00
C VAL A 581 -11.48 -12.43 7.75
N ILE A 582 -10.52 -11.72 8.33
CA ILE A 582 -10.18 -10.36 7.93
C ILE A 582 -9.00 -10.45 6.98
N ARG A 583 -9.15 -9.96 5.74
CA ARG A 583 -8.05 -9.82 4.79
C ARG A 583 -7.61 -8.38 4.72
N ILE A 584 -6.31 -8.15 4.71
CA ILE A 584 -5.73 -6.84 4.47
C ILE A 584 -4.96 -6.90 3.15
N SER A 585 -5.43 -6.13 2.18
CA SER A 585 -4.78 -6.01 0.87
C SER A 585 -4.05 -4.69 0.80
N THR A 586 -2.76 -4.74 0.51
CA THR A 586 -1.91 -3.57 0.37
C THR A 586 -1.84 -3.09 -1.08
N LYS A 587 -1.57 -1.81 -1.26
CA LYS A 587 -1.29 -1.16 -2.55
C LYS A 587 0.08 -1.57 -3.12
N THR A 588 0.92 -2.25 -2.33
CA THR A 588 1.94 -3.13 -2.92
C THR A 588 1.18 -4.25 -3.60
N VAL A 589 0.97 -4.02 -4.88
CA VAL A 589 0.60 -5.06 -5.81
C VAL A 589 1.56 -6.23 -5.53
N LEU A 590 1.05 -7.31 -4.95
CA LEU A 590 1.46 -8.59 -5.50
C LEU A 590 0.86 -8.53 -6.91
N ASP A 591 1.66 -7.98 -7.83
CA ASP A 591 1.38 -7.92 -9.26
C ASP A 591 1.19 -9.35 -9.73
N ASN A 592 -0.02 -9.89 -9.53
CA ASN A 592 -0.49 -10.98 -10.35
C ASN A 592 -0.77 -10.36 -11.71
N ALA A 593 0.29 -10.19 -12.50
CA ALA A 593 0.15 -9.96 -13.92
C ALA A 593 -0.51 -11.22 -14.51
N GLU A 594 -1.81 -11.14 -14.82
CA GLU A 594 -2.50 -12.20 -15.57
C GLU A 594 -2.01 -12.18 -17.02
N LEU A 595 -1.05 -13.04 -17.29
CA LEU A 595 -0.34 -13.10 -18.56
C LEU A 595 -1.10 -14.02 -19.52
N HIS A 596 -1.85 -13.41 -20.44
CA HIS A 596 -2.63 -14.11 -21.47
C HIS A 596 -1.71 -14.54 -22.62
N ALA A 597 -0.85 -15.53 -22.36
CA ALA A 597 0.17 -15.96 -23.31
C ALA A 597 -0.43 -16.68 -24.53
N HIS A 598 -1.30 -17.67 -24.35
CA HIS A 598 -1.74 -18.54 -25.44
C HIS A 598 -3.25 -18.54 -25.61
N GLN A 599 -3.71 -18.60 -26.87
CA GLN A 599 -5.14 -18.79 -27.19
C GLN A 599 -5.64 -20.23 -26.94
N LEU A 600 -4.71 -21.17 -26.80
CA LEU A 600 -4.96 -22.58 -26.56
C LEU A 600 -4.23 -23.03 -25.30
N GLN A 601 -4.68 -24.13 -24.71
CA GLN A 601 -4.21 -24.61 -23.39
C GLN A 601 -2.69 -24.59 -23.24
N LEU A 602 -2.22 -23.94 -22.18
CA LEU A 602 -0.82 -23.93 -21.77
C LEU A 602 -0.46 -25.28 -21.14
N ARG A 603 0.69 -25.84 -21.56
CA ARG A 603 1.12 -27.19 -21.17
C ARG A 603 2.32 -27.20 -20.25
N CYS A 604 3.25 -26.27 -20.43
CA CYS A 604 4.47 -26.17 -19.63
C CYS A 604 4.91 -24.70 -19.50
N ALA A 605 5.61 -24.40 -18.41
CA ALA A 605 6.20 -23.09 -18.17
C ALA A 605 7.48 -23.25 -17.33
N ALA A 606 8.47 -22.39 -17.55
CA ALA A 606 9.69 -22.33 -16.74
C ALA A 606 10.24 -20.92 -16.68
N LEU A 607 10.74 -20.53 -15.51
CA LEU A 607 11.48 -19.30 -15.28
C LEU A 607 12.96 -19.51 -15.60
N SER A 608 13.60 -18.47 -16.11
CA SER A 608 15.05 -18.41 -16.26
C SER A 608 15.73 -18.44 -14.89
N PRO A 609 17.00 -18.89 -14.80
CA PRO A 609 17.73 -18.99 -13.53
C PRO A 609 17.89 -17.64 -12.80
N ASP A 610 17.90 -16.53 -13.54
CA ASP A 610 17.97 -15.18 -12.98
C ASP A 610 16.59 -14.59 -12.60
N GLY A 611 15.51 -15.32 -12.86
CA GLY A 611 14.13 -14.92 -12.57
C GLY A 611 13.58 -13.81 -13.47
N ARG A 612 14.30 -13.45 -14.54
CA ARG A 612 13.96 -12.30 -15.40
C ARG A 612 13.22 -12.68 -16.67
N ASP A 613 13.26 -13.92 -17.13
CA ASP A 613 12.59 -14.36 -18.35
C ASP A 613 11.69 -15.57 -18.02
N LEU A 614 10.44 -15.56 -18.52
CA LEU A 614 9.48 -16.65 -18.39
C LEU A 614 9.25 -17.28 -19.77
N ALA A 615 9.50 -18.58 -19.88
CA ALA A 615 9.17 -19.38 -21.06
C ALA A 615 7.85 -20.13 -20.84
N THR A 616 6.99 -20.16 -21.85
CA THR A 616 5.73 -20.92 -21.83
C THR A 616 5.53 -21.69 -23.12
N GLY A 617 4.98 -22.89 -23.03
CA GLY A 617 4.63 -23.74 -24.17
C GLY A 617 3.16 -24.16 -24.15
N SER A 618 2.51 -24.13 -25.31
CA SER A 618 1.08 -24.46 -25.47
C SER A 618 0.83 -25.58 -26.49
N ILE A 619 -0.36 -26.18 -26.39
CA ILE A 619 -0.92 -27.07 -27.41
C ILE A 619 -1.08 -26.33 -28.77
N GLY A 620 -1.11 -24.99 -28.76
CA GLY A 620 -1.06 -24.18 -29.98
C GLY A 620 0.26 -24.23 -30.77
N ARG A 621 1.15 -25.18 -30.44
CA ARG A 621 2.45 -25.41 -31.10
C ARG A 621 3.35 -24.18 -31.05
N GLN A 622 3.28 -23.45 -29.94
CA GLN A 622 3.94 -22.15 -29.77
C GLN A 622 4.70 -22.10 -28.46
N VAL A 623 5.93 -21.60 -28.56
CA VAL A 623 6.73 -21.18 -27.42
C VAL A 623 6.69 -19.66 -27.38
N MET A 624 6.44 -19.11 -26.19
CA MET A 624 6.51 -17.69 -25.93
C MET A 624 7.50 -17.40 -24.81
N LEU A 625 8.30 -16.35 -25.03
CA LEU A 625 9.28 -15.84 -24.08
C LEU A 625 8.86 -14.45 -23.63
N PHE A 626 8.73 -14.28 -22.32
CA PHE A 626 8.35 -13.04 -21.66
C PHE A 626 9.50 -12.53 -20.82
N ARG A 627 9.90 -11.27 -21.02
CA ARG A 627 10.88 -10.63 -20.13
C ARG A 627 10.16 -9.92 -18.99
N MET A 628 10.37 -10.42 -17.79
CA MET A 628 9.92 -9.87 -16.52
C MET A 628 10.94 -8.81 -16.06
N HIS A 629 10.53 -7.55 -16.02
CA HIS A 629 11.34 -6.50 -15.41
C HIS A 629 11.11 -6.51 -13.89
N PRO A 630 12.16 -6.41 -13.04
CA PRO A 630 11.95 -6.15 -11.63
C PRO A 630 11.36 -4.73 -11.44
N PRO A 631 10.65 -4.45 -10.33
CA PRO A 631 10.10 -3.13 -10.07
C PRO A 631 11.26 -2.15 -9.82
N MET A 632 11.73 -1.51 -10.88
CA MET A 632 12.74 -0.46 -10.80
C MET A 632 12.04 0.87 -10.58
N HIS A 633 12.23 1.45 -9.41
CA HIS A 633 11.94 2.86 -9.17
C HIS A 633 12.76 3.74 -10.13
N ARG A 634 12.03 4.67 -10.77
CA ARG A 634 12.41 6.00 -11.31
C ARG A 634 12.90 6.13 -12.78
N TRP A 635 12.31 7.15 -13.40
CA TRP A 635 12.20 7.54 -14.81
C TRP A 635 13.50 7.98 -15.50
N SER A 636 13.58 7.89 -16.85
CA SER A 636 13.46 9.05 -17.76
C SER A 636 13.63 8.74 -19.27
N LEU A 637 12.94 9.57 -20.07
CA LEU A 637 13.23 10.13 -21.40
C LEU A 637 12.93 9.39 -22.72
N GLU A 638 12.32 10.17 -23.62
CA GLU A 638 11.92 9.88 -25.01
C GLU A 638 13.09 9.56 -25.94
N GLY A 639 12.80 8.79 -26.99
CA GLY A 639 13.60 8.66 -28.21
C GLY A 639 13.33 7.36 -28.98
N SER A 640 12.59 7.48 -30.11
CA SER A 640 12.64 6.70 -31.37
C SER A 640 13.43 5.36 -31.36
N SER A 641 12.98 4.21 -31.88
CA SER A 641 12.11 3.89 -33.03
C SER A 641 11.85 2.37 -33.07
N ASP A 642 10.72 1.99 -33.66
CA ASP A 642 10.42 0.70 -34.31
C ASP A 642 10.59 -0.61 -33.52
N VAL A 643 9.54 -0.99 -32.78
CA VAL A 643 9.10 -2.40 -32.66
C VAL A 643 7.57 -2.41 -32.58
N MET A 644 6.93 -3.25 -33.39
CA MET A 644 5.46 -3.40 -33.45
C MET A 644 4.83 -3.60 -32.06
N GLU A 645 4.05 -2.61 -31.64
CA GLU A 645 3.27 -2.63 -30.41
C GLU A 645 1.99 -3.46 -30.62
N SER A 646 1.89 -4.63 -29.96
CA SER A 646 0.59 -5.20 -29.64
C SER A 646 0.20 -4.64 -28.26
N VAL A 647 -0.84 -3.81 -28.24
CA VAL A 647 -1.30 -3.11 -27.04
C VAL A 647 -2.16 -4.08 -26.23
N SER A 648 -1.60 -4.68 -25.17
CA SER A 648 -2.42 -5.24 -24.10
C SER A 648 -2.96 -4.10 -23.24
N MET A 649 -4.26 -3.80 -23.35
CA MET A 649 -4.88 -2.77 -22.51
C MET A 649 -5.00 -3.26 -21.06
N GLY A 650 -4.00 -2.89 -20.26
CA GLY A 650 -4.00 -2.98 -18.80
C GLY A 650 -2.67 -2.42 -18.33
N LYS A 651 -2.66 -1.25 -17.67
CA LYS A 651 -1.44 -0.62 -17.16
C LYS A 651 -0.88 -1.44 -15.97
N GLY A 652 -0.22 -2.56 -16.27
CA GLY A 652 0.87 -3.17 -15.52
C GLY A 652 2.14 -3.06 -16.38
N GLU A 653 3.31 -3.29 -15.80
CA GLU A 653 4.63 -3.10 -16.43
C GLU A 653 4.74 -3.69 -17.86
N ARG A 654 5.63 -3.10 -18.67
CA ARG A 654 5.93 -3.55 -20.04
C ARG A 654 6.48 -4.99 -20.02
N VAL A 655 5.59 -5.98 -20.06
CA VAL A 655 5.93 -7.32 -20.57
C VAL A 655 6.02 -7.17 -22.08
N VAL A 656 7.25 -6.96 -22.59
CA VAL A 656 7.46 -6.97 -24.03
C VAL A 656 7.33 -8.42 -24.48
N GLU A 657 6.25 -8.75 -25.21
CA GLU A 657 6.19 -9.95 -26.03
C GLU A 657 7.39 -9.88 -26.98
N LYS A 658 8.44 -10.66 -26.70
CA LYS A 658 9.63 -10.55 -27.54
C LYS A 658 9.37 -11.25 -28.86
N ARG A 659 8.98 -12.54 -28.87
CA ARG A 659 8.93 -13.37 -30.10
C ARG A 659 8.02 -14.60 -29.95
N ARG A 660 7.33 -14.94 -31.05
CA ARG A 660 6.50 -16.14 -31.25
C ARG A 660 7.16 -17.04 -32.30
N GLN A 661 7.37 -18.32 -32.00
CA GLN A 661 7.86 -19.30 -32.98
C GLN A 661 6.86 -20.44 -33.12
N GLY A 662 6.43 -20.71 -34.35
CA GLY A 662 5.57 -21.85 -34.68
C GLY A 662 6.40 -23.13 -34.75
N LEU A 663 5.92 -24.18 -34.07
CA LEU A 663 6.44 -25.54 -34.14
C LEU A 663 5.44 -26.43 -34.89
N ASP A 664 5.92 -27.57 -35.37
CA ASP A 664 5.13 -28.45 -36.24
C ASP A 664 4.14 -29.31 -35.43
N GLU A 665 4.41 -29.59 -34.15
CA GLU A 665 3.54 -30.37 -33.25
C GLU A 665 3.52 -29.87 -31.79
N TYR A 666 2.73 -30.53 -30.93
CA TYR A 666 2.48 -30.14 -29.54
C TYR A 666 3.73 -30.17 -28.66
N ILE A 667 3.88 -29.12 -27.85
CA ILE A 667 4.97 -28.99 -26.88
C ILE A 667 4.57 -29.66 -25.57
N ARG A 668 5.44 -30.52 -25.02
CA ARG A 668 5.20 -31.19 -23.73
C ARG A 668 6.03 -30.66 -22.60
N CYS A 669 7.28 -30.32 -22.86
CA CYS A 669 8.24 -29.95 -21.81
C CYS A 669 9.25 -28.92 -22.33
N LEU A 670 9.77 -28.11 -21.41
CA LEU A 670 10.78 -27.10 -21.67
C LEU A 670 11.67 -26.91 -20.44
N ALA A 671 12.93 -26.51 -20.64
CA ALA A 671 13.87 -26.22 -19.55
C ALA A 671 14.93 -25.19 -19.98
N TRP A 672 15.27 -24.29 -19.07
CA TRP A 672 16.33 -23.29 -19.27
C TRP A 672 17.71 -23.86 -18.97
N SER A 673 18.72 -23.42 -19.71
CA SER A 673 20.11 -23.65 -19.36
C SER A 673 20.48 -22.88 -18.08
N PRO A 674 21.45 -23.36 -17.29
CA PRO A 674 21.87 -22.71 -16.04
C PRO A 674 22.39 -21.27 -16.22
N ASP A 675 22.91 -20.94 -17.41
CA ASP A 675 23.38 -19.60 -17.77
C ASP A 675 22.26 -18.68 -18.30
N GLY A 676 21.03 -19.18 -18.45
CA GLY A 676 19.87 -18.44 -18.95
C GLY A 676 19.92 -18.09 -20.44
N LYS A 677 20.92 -18.56 -21.20
CA LYS A 677 21.09 -18.20 -22.62
C LYS A 677 20.35 -19.12 -23.58
N TRP A 678 20.04 -20.33 -23.15
CA TRP A 678 19.46 -21.37 -23.99
C TRP A 678 18.20 -21.95 -23.36
N LEU A 679 17.23 -22.27 -24.20
CA LEU A 679 16.00 -22.96 -23.83
C LEU A 679 15.91 -24.26 -24.63
N VAL A 680 15.78 -25.41 -23.96
CA VAL A 680 15.48 -26.68 -24.64
C VAL A 680 13.98 -26.93 -24.61
N VAL A 681 13.43 -27.37 -25.73
CA VAL A 681 12.00 -27.67 -25.91
C VAL A 681 11.87 -29.09 -26.47
N GLY A 682 10.98 -29.87 -25.84
CA GLY A 682 10.62 -31.23 -26.27
C GLY A 682 9.13 -31.33 -26.58
N GLY A 683 8.81 -32.04 -27.67
CA GLY A 683 7.44 -32.16 -28.18
C GLY A 683 7.03 -33.57 -28.58
N ASP A 684 5.81 -33.67 -29.10
CA ASP A 684 5.22 -34.89 -29.68
C ASP A 684 5.83 -35.27 -31.03
N ASP A 685 6.54 -34.34 -31.70
CA ASP A 685 7.29 -34.58 -32.94
C ASP A 685 8.58 -35.38 -32.73
N ARG A 686 8.88 -35.79 -31.48
CA ARG A 686 10.09 -36.55 -31.12
C ARG A 686 11.39 -35.77 -31.35
N THR A 687 11.30 -34.44 -31.49
CA THR A 687 12.46 -33.57 -31.68
C THR A 687 12.82 -32.82 -30.40
N LEU A 688 14.13 -32.61 -30.21
CA LEU A 688 14.65 -31.69 -29.21
C LEU A 688 15.17 -30.46 -29.92
N ARG A 689 14.62 -29.30 -29.56
CA ARG A 689 15.01 -28.02 -30.14
C ARG A 689 15.67 -27.18 -29.05
N VAL A 690 16.93 -26.81 -29.28
CA VAL A 690 17.65 -25.85 -28.42
C VAL A 690 17.56 -24.48 -29.06
N LEU A 691 16.87 -23.57 -28.38
CA LEU A 691 16.60 -22.20 -28.79
C LEU A 691 17.58 -21.28 -28.08
N GLU A 692 18.16 -20.34 -28.83
CA GLU A 692 18.87 -19.21 -28.22
C GLU A 692 17.85 -18.21 -27.68
N ALA A 693 17.91 -17.89 -26.39
CA ALA A 693 16.89 -17.10 -25.69
C ALA A 693 16.74 -15.68 -26.24
N ASP A 694 17.85 -15.05 -26.63
CA ASP A 694 17.83 -13.66 -27.13
C ASP A 694 17.31 -13.54 -28.57
N SER A 695 17.65 -14.51 -29.43
CA SER A 695 17.32 -14.44 -30.86
C SER A 695 16.05 -15.22 -31.22
N GLY A 696 15.68 -16.22 -30.41
CA GLY A 696 14.64 -17.20 -30.72
C GLY A 696 15.01 -18.13 -31.87
N ARG A 697 16.28 -18.11 -32.32
CA ARG A 697 16.74 -19.00 -33.38
C ARG A 697 16.90 -20.40 -32.81
N VAL A 698 16.33 -21.37 -33.52
CA VAL A 698 16.71 -22.77 -33.33
C VAL A 698 18.20 -22.84 -33.65
N SER A 699 18.98 -23.28 -32.68
CA SER A 699 20.40 -23.52 -32.91
C SER A 699 20.58 -24.45 -34.12
N HIS A 700 21.69 -24.30 -34.84
CA HIS A 700 22.01 -25.19 -35.97
C HIS A 700 22.06 -26.68 -35.55
N TYR A 701 22.15 -26.96 -34.25
CA TYR A 701 22.01 -28.26 -33.63
C TYR A 701 20.53 -28.60 -33.37
N ALA A 702 19.70 -28.58 -34.41
CA ALA A 702 18.37 -29.17 -34.32
C ALA A 702 18.56 -30.70 -34.20
N LEU A 703 18.28 -31.26 -33.03
CA LEU A 703 18.38 -32.69 -32.80
C LEU A 703 17.09 -33.32 -33.35
N THR A 704 17.10 -33.67 -34.63
CA THR A 704 16.02 -34.39 -35.31
C THR A 704 16.16 -35.90 -35.06
N ASP A 705 15.05 -36.64 -35.01
CA ASP A 705 15.00 -38.08 -34.65
C ASP A 705 15.72 -38.42 -33.33
N CYS A 706 15.31 -37.75 -32.24
CA CYS A 706 15.89 -37.98 -30.92
C CYS A 706 15.42 -39.28 -30.27
N HIS A 707 14.12 -39.52 -30.37
CA HIS A 707 13.40 -40.55 -29.62
C HIS A 707 12.39 -41.28 -30.51
N GLU A 708 12.04 -42.49 -30.12
CA GLU A 708 11.06 -43.32 -30.87
C GLU A 708 9.61 -42.90 -30.58
N ARG A 709 9.38 -42.18 -29.47
CA ARG A 709 8.07 -41.69 -29.01
C ARG A 709 8.14 -40.21 -28.62
N SER A 710 7.01 -39.69 -28.15
CA SER A 710 6.89 -38.35 -27.57
C SER A 710 7.87 -38.12 -26.42
N ILE A 711 8.39 -36.90 -26.30
CA ILE A 711 9.30 -36.54 -25.22
C ILE A 711 8.47 -36.06 -24.02
N HIS A 712 8.65 -36.70 -22.87
CA HIS A 712 7.88 -36.41 -21.66
C HIS A 712 8.58 -35.40 -20.75
N CYS A 713 9.90 -35.47 -20.66
CA CYS A 713 10.70 -34.65 -19.75
C CYS A 713 12.05 -34.28 -20.38
N VAL A 714 12.52 -33.07 -20.08
CA VAL A 714 13.84 -32.55 -20.46
C VAL A 714 14.46 -31.83 -19.26
N ALA A 715 15.77 -31.97 -19.08
CA ALA A 715 16.50 -31.28 -18.02
C ALA A 715 17.94 -30.97 -18.45
N TRP A 716 18.40 -29.76 -18.13
CA TRP A 716 19.80 -29.39 -18.29
C TRP A 716 20.65 -29.90 -17.13
N SER A 717 21.86 -30.31 -17.45
CA SER A 717 22.91 -30.51 -16.45
C SER A 717 23.24 -29.19 -15.76
N PRO A 718 23.66 -29.20 -14.48
CA PRO A 718 24.02 -27.99 -13.75
C PRO A 718 25.20 -27.22 -14.36
N ALA A 719 26.09 -27.90 -15.09
CA ALA A 719 27.20 -27.29 -15.79
C ALA A 719 26.80 -26.67 -17.15
N GLY A 720 25.60 -26.97 -17.65
CA GLY A 720 25.10 -26.48 -18.93
C GLY A 720 25.72 -27.15 -20.17
N ASP A 721 26.53 -28.20 -19.98
CA ASP A 721 27.23 -28.92 -21.04
C ASP A 721 26.44 -30.12 -21.58
N ARG A 722 25.47 -30.61 -20.81
CA ARG A 722 24.62 -31.76 -21.14
C ARG A 722 23.13 -31.51 -20.98
N ILE A 723 22.33 -32.21 -21.79
CA ILE A 723 20.85 -32.27 -21.69
C ILE A 723 20.45 -33.73 -21.48
N ALA A 724 19.55 -33.99 -20.55
CA ALA A 724 18.85 -35.27 -20.44
C ALA A 724 17.44 -35.12 -21.01
N SER A 725 17.01 -36.10 -21.80
CA SER A 725 15.65 -36.17 -22.31
C SER A 725 15.08 -37.59 -22.20
N CYS A 726 13.80 -37.67 -21.88
CA CYS A 726 13.11 -38.92 -21.61
C CYS A 726 11.94 -39.14 -22.57
N SER A 727 11.84 -40.34 -23.13
CA SER A 727 10.74 -40.76 -24.00
C SER A 727 10.42 -42.23 -23.79
N GLY A 728 9.21 -42.53 -23.31
CA GLY A 728 8.88 -43.86 -22.80
C GLY A 728 9.96 -44.36 -21.82
N SER A 729 10.40 -45.61 -21.96
CA SER A 729 11.52 -46.18 -21.18
C SER A 729 12.93 -45.65 -21.55
N GLU A 730 13.09 -44.78 -22.54
CA GLU A 730 14.39 -44.29 -23.00
C GLU A 730 14.85 -43.01 -22.27
N LEU A 731 16.07 -43.05 -21.74
CA LEU A 731 16.83 -41.89 -21.26
C LEU A 731 17.96 -41.61 -22.24
N VAL A 732 17.99 -40.42 -22.82
CA VAL A 732 19.09 -40.00 -23.70
C VAL A 732 19.78 -38.78 -23.10
N VAL A 733 21.11 -38.87 -22.96
CA VAL A 733 21.96 -37.74 -22.57
C VAL A 733 22.72 -37.23 -23.78
N TRP A 734 22.61 -35.93 -24.00
CA TRP A 734 23.19 -35.19 -25.11
C TRP A 734 24.30 -34.31 -24.57
N GLU A 735 25.47 -34.35 -25.18
CA GLU A 735 26.46 -33.29 -24.99
C GLU A 735 26.13 -32.14 -25.95
N VAL A 736 25.96 -30.96 -25.36
CA VAL A 736 25.52 -29.76 -26.05
C VAL A 736 26.69 -29.26 -26.88
N PHE A 737 26.43 -28.88 -28.14
CA PHE A 737 27.39 -28.33 -29.12
C PHE A 737 28.35 -29.32 -29.81
N ASN A 738 28.46 -30.58 -29.38
CA ASN A 738 29.27 -31.59 -30.08
C ASN A 738 28.44 -32.74 -30.70
N GLY A 739 27.14 -32.80 -30.41
CA GLY A 739 26.20 -33.75 -31.01
C GLY A 739 26.33 -35.20 -30.51
N VAL A 740 27.17 -35.45 -29.51
CA VAL A 740 27.33 -36.79 -28.93
C VAL A 740 26.09 -37.13 -28.10
N ARG A 741 25.51 -38.31 -28.37
CA ARG A 741 24.33 -38.81 -27.64
C ARG A 741 24.60 -40.20 -27.06
N GLN A 742 24.26 -40.38 -25.78
CA GLN A 742 24.30 -41.67 -25.11
C GLN A 742 22.88 -42.06 -24.71
N ARG A 743 22.39 -43.16 -25.31
CA ARG A 743 21.07 -43.73 -25.02
C ARG A 743 21.18 -44.83 -23.98
N ARG A 744 20.25 -44.83 -23.03
CA ARG A 744 20.00 -45.89 -22.06
C ARG A 744 18.52 -46.18 -22.01
N ARG A 745 18.17 -47.39 -21.59
CA ARG A 745 16.80 -47.83 -21.42
C ARG A 745 16.61 -48.25 -19.97
N ALA A 746 15.61 -47.68 -19.30
CA ALA A 746 15.20 -48.14 -17.98
C ALA A 746 14.65 -49.57 -18.09
N ALA A 747 14.87 -50.39 -17.07
CA ALA A 747 14.35 -51.76 -17.02
C ALA A 747 12.83 -51.81 -16.73
N GLY A 748 12.25 -50.71 -16.26
CA GLY A 748 10.83 -50.57 -15.93
C GLY A 748 9.97 -49.95 -17.03
N GLY A 749 8.81 -49.42 -16.63
CA GLY A 749 7.84 -48.73 -17.50
C GLY A 749 8.30 -47.38 -18.05
N ASP A 750 7.36 -46.60 -18.57
CA ASP A 750 7.65 -45.29 -19.18
C ASP A 750 8.17 -44.28 -18.14
N ILE A 751 9.25 -43.57 -18.46
CA ILE A 751 9.86 -42.57 -17.57
C ILE A 751 8.97 -41.32 -17.55
N LEU A 752 8.43 -41.01 -16.37
CA LEU A 752 7.51 -39.89 -16.16
C LEU A 752 8.24 -38.58 -15.83
N ALA A 753 9.31 -38.65 -15.02
CA ALA A 753 10.10 -37.48 -14.63
C ALA A 753 11.58 -37.82 -14.49
N ALA A 754 12.44 -36.84 -14.76
CA ALA A 754 13.87 -36.93 -14.60
C ALA A 754 14.46 -35.63 -14.04
N ALA A 755 15.48 -35.74 -13.20
CA ALA A 755 16.20 -34.59 -12.66
C ALA A 755 17.69 -34.89 -12.48
N TRP A 756 18.54 -33.91 -12.81
CA TRP A 756 19.99 -34.00 -12.60
C TRP A 756 20.35 -33.76 -11.14
N ALA A 757 21.34 -34.51 -10.64
CA ALA A 757 21.97 -34.20 -9.37
C ALA A 757 22.74 -32.87 -9.48
N PRO A 758 22.84 -32.06 -8.41
CA PRO A 758 23.54 -30.77 -8.42
C PRO A 758 25.01 -30.85 -8.84
N ALA A 759 25.66 -31.98 -8.59
CA ALA A 759 27.05 -32.22 -8.99
C ALA A 759 27.19 -32.59 -10.49
N GLY A 760 26.09 -32.84 -11.20
CA GLY A 760 26.09 -33.23 -12.62
C GLY A 760 26.60 -34.64 -12.92
N ASP A 761 26.92 -35.43 -11.89
CA ASP A 761 27.46 -36.79 -11.99
C ASP A 761 26.37 -37.87 -12.13
N ARG A 762 25.16 -37.55 -11.70
CA ARG A 762 24.03 -38.48 -11.54
C ARG A 762 22.72 -37.91 -12.07
N ILE A 763 21.83 -38.79 -12.51
CA ILE A 763 20.44 -38.45 -12.91
C ILE A 763 19.49 -39.34 -12.12
N ALA A 764 18.46 -38.80 -11.53
CA ALA A 764 17.36 -39.59 -10.98
C ALA A 764 16.20 -39.60 -11.98
N THR A 765 15.61 -40.77 -12.20
CA THR A 765 14.42 -40.96 -13.04
C THR A 765 13.38 -41.77 -12.29
N VAL A 766 12.11 -41.49 -12.53
CA VAL A 766 10.99 -42.30 -12.04
C VAL A 766 10.17 -42.83 -13.20
N ALA A 767 9.84 -44.12 -13.15
CA ALA A 767 9.01 -44.79 -14.15
C ALA A 767 7.54 -44.88 -13.69
N GLU A 768 6.64 -45.15 -14.62
CA GLU A 768 5.19 -45.31 -14.39
C GLU A 768 4.86 -46.43 -13.38
N ASP A 769 5.69 -47.47 -13.34
CA ASP A 769 5.63 -48.54 -12.34
C ASP A 769 6.17 -48.10 -10.95
N GLY A 770 6.43 -46.80 -10.76
CA GLY A 770 6.92 -46.23 -9.52
C GLY A 770 8.40 -46.50 -9.23
N GLN A 771 9.15 -47.18 -10.11
CA GLN A 771 10.57 -47.44 -9.86
C GLN A 771 11.39 -46.15 -9.95
N LEU A 772 12.07 -45.82 -8.85
CA LEU A 772 13.04 -44.73 -8.79
C LEU A 772 14.43 -45.28 -9.09
N VAL A 773 15.04 -44.81 -10.17
CA VAL A 773 16.36 -45.26 -10.65
C VAL A 773 17.34 -44.09 -10.63
N LEU A 774 18.51 -44.34 -10.08
CA LEU A 774 19.65 -43.44 -10.09
C LEU A 774 20.66 -43.89 -11.14
N TRP A 775 20.98 -43.01 -12.08
CA TRP A 775 21.93 -43.24 -13.14
C TRP A 775 23.25 -42.57 -12.78
N THR A 776 24.28 -43.35 -12.47
CA THR A 776 25.64 -42.84 -12.25
C THR A 776 26.46 -43.21 -13.46
N ARG A 777 27.03 -42.23 -14.19
CA ARG A 777 27.66 -42.48 -15.50
C ARG A 777 26.78 -43.32 -16.45
N LEU A 778 25.46 -43.13 -16.38
CA LEU A 778 24.47 -43.87 -17.15
C LEU A 778 24.40 -45.39 -16.87
N GLU A 779 24.85 -45.81 -15.70
CA GLU A 779 24.61 -47.14 -15.14
C GLU A 779 23.46 -47.05 -14.12
N PRO A 780 22.38 -47.84 -14.27
CA PRO A 780 21.20 -47.75 -13.42
C PRO A 780 21.41 -48.43 -12.08
N THR A 781 21.00 -47.76 -11.00
CA THR A 781 20.90 -48.30 -9.64
C THR A 781 19.49 -48.02 -9.11
N THR A 782 18.72 -49.05 -8.79
CA THR A 782 17.37 -48.89 -8.24
C THR A 782 17.45 -48.35 -6.80
N LEU A 783 16.87 -47.18 -6.55
CA LEU A 783 16.81 -46.54 -5.22
C LEU A 783 15.59 -46.98 -4.41
N GLY A 784 14.51 -47.36 -5.08
CA GLY A 784 13.28 -47.75 -4.40
C GLY A 784 12.08 -47.78 -5.33
N HIS A 785 10.91 -47.99 -4.73
CA HIS A 785 9.63 -48.09 -5.42
C HIS A 785 8.62 -47.15 -4.76
N CYS A 786 7.92 -46.38 -5.58
CA CYS A 786 6.84 -45.48 -5.19
C CYS A 786 5.51 -46.21 -5.42
N PRO A 787 4.65 -46.37 -4.39
CA PRO A 787 3.36 -47.03 -4.58
C PRO A 787 2.35 -46.17 -5.36
N ASP A 788 2.57 -44.85 -5.42
CA ASP A 788 1.73 -43.91 -6.16
C ASP A 788 2.47 -43.37 -7.40
N GLU A 789 1.70 -42.92 -8.38
CA GLU A 789 2.21 -42.24 -9.56
C GLU A 789 2.98 -40.96 -9.17
N VAL A 790 4.21 -40.82 -9.66
CA VAL A 790 5.07 -39.66 -9.42
C VAL A 790 5.14 -38.83 -10.70
N ALA A 791 4.69 -37.57 -10.61
CA ALA A 791 4.65 -36.65 -11.74
C ALA A 791 5.84 -35.66 -11.73
N VAL A 792 6.43 -35.40 -10.56
CA VAL A 792 7.54 -34.46 -10.40
C VAL A 792 8.64 -35.01 -9.51
N LEU A 793 9.89 -34.69 -9.87
CA LEU A 793 11.10 -35.14 -9.19
C LEU A 793 12.05 -33.95 -9.02
N SER A 794 12.66 -33.82 -7.83
CA SER A 794 13.59 -32.74 -7.53
C SER A 794 14.69 -33.19 -6.57
N TRP A 795 15.92 -32.73 -6.81
CA TRP A 795 17.08 -33.00 -5.96
C TRP A 795 17.26 -31.93 -4.90
N SER A 796 17.70 -32.33 -3.70
CA SER A 796 18.20 -31.36 -2.72
C SER A 796 19.47 -30.68 -3.24
N PRO A 797 19.72 -29.40 -2.91
CA PRO A 797 20.90 -28.66 -3.38
C PRO A 797 22.23 -29.31 -2.98
N ASP A 798 22.26 -30.05 -1.88
CA ASP A 798 23.44 -30.80 -1.42
C ASP A 798 23.60 -32.19 -2.07
N GLY A 799 22.65 -32.59 -2.92
CA GLY A 799 22.67 -33.86 -3.64
C GLY A 799 22.44 -35.10 -2.79
N LYS A 800 22.02 -34.95 -1.52
CA LYS A 800 21.80 -36.10 -0.62
C LYS A 800 20.41 -36.69 -0.76
N PHE A 801 19.41 -35.88 -1.06
CA PHE A 801 18.02 -36.31 -1.10
C PHE A 801 17.40 -36.12 -2.48
N VAL A 802 16.52 -37.04 -2.84
CA VAL A 802 15.61 -36.90 -3.98
C VAL A 802 14.20 -36.87 -3.43
N VAL A 803 13.40 -35.91 -3.88
CA VAL A 803 11.99 -35.80 -3.53
C VAL A 803 11.15 -36.01 -4.77
N GLY A 804 10.16 -36.86 -4.64
CA GLY A 804 9.24 -37.24 -5.70
C GLY A 804 7.81 -37.13 -5.18
N ALA A 805 6.95 -36.56 -6.00
CA ALA A 805 5.54 -36.41 -5.67
C ALA A 805 4.69 -36.43 -6.95
N GLY A 806 3.39 -36.64 -6.79
CA GLY A 806 2.45 -36.72 -7.89
C GLY A 806 1.01 -36.50 -7.44
N PRO A 807 0.01 -37.04 -8.15
CA PRO A 807 -1.40 -36.87 -7.83
C PRO A 807 -1.81 -37.40 -6.45
N GLY A 808 -1.01 -38.30 -5.88
CA GLY A 808 -1.23 -38.85 -4.54
C GLY A 808 -1.13 -37.81 -3.43
N ALA A 809 -1.66 -38.14 -2.25
CA ALA A 809 -1.71 -37.23 -1.10
C ALA A 809 -0.37 -37.08 -0.35
N HIS A 810 0.75 -37.55 -0.93
CA HIS A 810 2.04 -37.62 -0.27
C HIS A 810 3.20 -37.22 -1.19
N ALA A 811 4.13 -36.44 -0.65
CA ALA A 811 5.47 -36.27 -1.22
C ALA A 811 6.45 -37.17 -0.45
N ARG A 812 7.32 -37.87 -1.16
CA ARG A 812 8.24 -38.84 -0.57
C ARG A 812 9.68 -38.42 -0.80
N VAL A 813 10.52 -38.74 0.18
CA VAL A 813 11.92 -38.34 0.23
C VAL A 813 12.80 -39.57 0.31
N TRP A 814 13.77 -39.69 -0.59
CA TRP A 814 14.75 -40.77 -0.62
C TRP A 814 16.15 -40.25 -0.36
N ASP A 815 16.88 -40.98 0.46
CA ASP A 815 18.31 -40.78 0.67
C ASP A 815 19.09 -41.51 -0.44
N THR A 816 19.98 -40.78 -1.12
CA THR A 816 20.71 -41.29 -2.28
C THR A 816 21.97 -42.08 -1.93
N ALA A 817 22.48 -41.95 -0.70
CA ALA A 817 23.63 -42.71 -0.23
C ALA A 817 23.21 -44.12 0.22
N PHE A 818 22.05 -44.23 0.87
CA PHE A 818 21.56 -45.50 1.42
C PHE A 818 20.46 -46.17 0.59
N GLY A 819 19.89 -45.47 -0.39
CA GLY A 819 18.84 -46.04 -1.26
C GLY A 819 17.58 -46.43 -0.50
N ARG A 820 17.12 -45.55 0.41
CA ARG A 820 15.90 -45.80 1.20
C ARG A 820 15.06 -44.54 1.34
N MET A 821 13.76 -44.74 1.49
CA MET A 821 12.83 -43.67 1.84
C MET A 821 13.08 -43.23 3.29
N VAL A 822 13.25 -41.92 3.49
CA VAL A 822 13.53 -41.32 4.81
C VAL A 822 12.36 -40.53 5.37
N ALA A 823 11.44 -40.06 4.51
CA ALA A 823 10.25 -39.36 4.94
C ALA A 823 9.10 -39.47 3.94
N GLU A 824 7.89 -39.39 4.48
CA GLU A 824 6.63 -39.26 3.74
C GLU A 824 5.88 -38.05 4.31
N ILE A 825 5.62 -37.08 3.44
CA ILE A 825 5.07 -35.77 3.80
C ILE A 825 3.63 -35.73 3.28
N PRO A 826 2.62 -35.62 4.16
CA PRO A 826 1.23 -35.52 3.73
C PRO A 826 0.97 -34.15 3.08
N VAL A 827 0.48 -34.16 1.84
CA VAL A 827 0.08 -32.96 1.10
C VAL A 827 -1.31 -33.19 0.51
N PRO A 828 -2.36 -32.56 1.07
CA PRO A 828 -3.70 -32.65 0.53
C PRO A 828 -3.73 -32.14 -0.92
N GLY A 829 -4.35 -32.90 -1.82
CA GLY A 829 -4.64 -32.43 -3.17
C GLY A 829 -3.52 -32.58 -4.20
N GLY A 830 -2.56 -33.49 -4.04
CA GLY A 830 -1.61 -33.86 -5.11
C GLY A 830 -0.58 -32.79 -5.45
N VAL A 831 0.70 -33.13 -5.51
CA VAL A 831 1.78 -32.16 -5.72
C VAL A 831 2.08 -31.99 -7.20
N ARG A 832 2.14 -30.73 -7.66
CA ARG A 832 2.46 -30.36 -9.06
C ARG A 832 3.85 -29.84 -9.27
N THR A 833 4.47 -29.24 -8.26
CA THR A 833 5.80 -28.67 -8.38
C THR A 833 6.48 -28.61 -7.02
N ILE A 834 7.81 -28.73 -7.04
CA ILE A 834 8.68 -28.87 -5.89
C ILE A 834 9.83 -27.89 -6.06
N ALA A 835 10.10 -27.07 -5.04
CA ALA A 835 11.23 -26.15 -5.03
C ALA A 835 12.00 -26.24 -3.70
N TRP A 836 13.31 -26.05 -3.76
CA TRP A 836 14.19 -26.02 -2.59
C TRP A 836 14.70 -24.60 -2.35
N ASP A 837 14.90 -24.26 -1.09
CA ASP A 837 15.70 -23.09 -0.75
C ASP A 837 17.18 -23.33 -1.11
N ARG A 838 17.94 -22.24 -1.26
CA ARG A 838 19.36 -22.33 -1.68
C ARG A 838 20.22 -23.15 -0.72
N ALA A 839 19.89 -23.12 0.57
CA ALA A 839 20.63 -23.83 1.61
C ALA A 839 20.24 -25.31 1.73
N GLY A 840 19.12 -25.75 1.12
CA GLY A 840 18.54 -27.07 1.33
C GLY A 840 17.93 -27.27 2.73
N ALA A 841 17.65 -26.19 3.47
CA ALA A 841 17.02 -26.23 4.78
C ALA A 841 15.48 -26.31 4.69
N ARG A 842 14.90 -25.87 3.56
CA ARG A 842 13.45 -25.79 3.34
C ARG A 842 13.06 -26.31 1.96
N LEU A 843 11.90 -26.95 1.93
CA LEU A 843 11.28 -27.52 0.75
C LEU A 843 9.86 -26.96 0.60
N ALA A 844 9.53 -26.43 -0.58
CA ALA A 844 8.19 -25.96 -0.91
C ALA A 844 7.48 -26.95 -1.85
N LEU A 845 6.23 -27.28 -1.52
CA LEU A 845 5.38 -28.20 -2.28
C LEU A 845 4.07 -27.49 -2.62
N ALA A 846 3.78 -27.29 -3.92
CA ALA A 846 2.49 -26.75 -4.36
C ALA A 846 1.52 -27.88 -4.73
N SER A 847 0.29 -27.79 -4.21
CA SER A 847 -0.79 -28.74 -4.43
C SER A 847 -1.79 -28.31 -5.52
N ASP A 848 -2.57 -29.25 -6.08
CA ASP A 848 -3.70 -28.90 -6.97
C ASP A 848 -4.80 -28.10 -6.25
N SER A 849 -4.85 -28.16 -4.91
CA SER A 849 -5.74 -27.30 -4.12
C SER A 849 -5.30 -25.82 -4.07
N GLY A 850 -4.16 -25.46 -4.69
CA GLY A 850 -3.61 -24.11 -4.65
C GLY A 850 -2.86 -23.79 -3.36
N ALA A 851 -2.74 -24.74 -2.44
CA ALA A 851 -1.98 -24.60 -1.20
C ALA A 851 -0.49 -24.86 -1.43
N VAL A 852 0.37 -24.02 -0.83
CA VAL A 852 1.82 -24.22 -0.81
C VAL A 852 2.26 -24.59 0.61
N HIS A 853 2.82 -25.78 0.75
CA HIS A 853 3.31 -26.34 2.01
C HIS A 853 4.82 -26.17 2.10
N ILE A 854 5.31 -25.58 3.20
CA ILE A 854 6.74 -25.49 3.49
C ILE A 854 7.12 -26.57 4.50
N VAL A 855 8.18 -27.31 4.17
CA VAL A 855 8.68 -28.44 4.95
C VAL A 855 10.11 -28.14 5.38
N ALA A 856 10.40 -28.26 6.67
CA ALA A 856 11.76 -28.12 7.18
C ALA A 856 12.52 -29.43 6.99
N THR A 857 13.63 -29.41 6.25
CA THR A 857 14.35 -30.64 5.83
C THR A 857 15.03 -31.36 6.99
N GLY A 858 15.34 -30.65 8.08
CA GLY A 858 15.88 -31.27 9.30
C GLY A 858 14.88 -32.15 10.05
N THR A 859 13.57 -31.95 9.87
CA THR A 859 12.52 -32.75 10.56
C THR A 859 11.56 -33.45 9.61
N TRP A 860 11.57 -33.08 8.32
CA TRP A 860 10.59 -33.46 7.31
C TRP A 860 9.13 -33.22 7.72
N ARG A 861 8.91 -32.28 8.64
CA ARG A 861 7.57 -31.85 9.08
C ARG A 861 7.19 -30.54 8.42
N GLN A 862 5.89 -30.39 8.16
CA GLN A 862 5.33 -29.13 7.68
C GLN A 862 5.56 -28.04 8.74
N ALA A 863 6.24 -26.98 8.33
CA ALA A 863 6.52 -25.80 9.14
C ALA A 863 5.37 -24.78 9.10
N GLY A 864 4.48 -24.87 8.08
CA GLY A 864 3.28 -24.06 7.93
C GLY A 864 2.72 -24.07 6.50
N GLU A 865 1.47 -23.64 6.34
CA GLU A 865 0.86 -23.32 5.03
C GLU A 865 1.07 -21.83 4.77
N VAL A 866 1.79 -21.49 3.69
CA VAL A 866 2.25 -20.11 3.44
C VAL A 866 1.26 -19.32 2.59
N ALA A 867 0.53 -19.99 1.68
CA ALA A 867 -0.45 -19.34 0.82
C ALA A 867 -1.49 -20.35 0.30
N SER A 868 -2.76 -19.95 0.31
CA SER A 868 -3.83 -20.60 -0.46
C SER A 868 -4.12 -19.73 -1.69
N LEU A 869 -3.64 -20.13 -2.86
CA LEU A 869 -4.02 -19.50 -4.12
C LEU A 869 -5.49 -19.83 -4.44
N PRO A 870 -6.26 -18.94 -5.10
CA PRO A 870 -7.66 -19.23 -5.44
C PRO A 870 -7.76 -20.51 -6.28
N TRP A 871 -8.85 -21.27 -6.14
CA TRP A 871 -9.11 -22.56 -6.82
C TRP A 871 -9.04 -22.50 -8.37
N THR A 872 -9.00 -21.30 -8.95
CA THR A 872 -8.82 -21.05 -10.38
C THR A 872 -7.35 -21.11 -10.83
N HIS A 873 -6.38 -21.14 -9.91
CA HIS A 873 -4.95 -21.14 -10.21
C HIS A 873 -4.34 -22.52 -9.99
N ARG A 874 -4.06 -23.25 -11.07
CA ARG A 874 -3.16 -24.40 -11.01
C ARG A 874 -1.73 -23.90 -11.11
N SER A 875 -0.95 -24.08 -10.05
CA SER A 875 0.44 -23.60 -10.03
C SER A 875 1.34 -24.56 -10.81
N LEU A 876 1.92 -24.09 -11.91
CA LEU A 876 2.78 -24.89 -12.79
C LEU A 876 4.27 -24.79 -12.45
N SER A 877 4.70 -23.77 -11.68
CA SER A 877 6.10 -23.55 -11.33
C SER A 877 6.24 -22.81 -10.00
N LEU A 878 7.25 -23.17 -9.21
CA LEU A 878 7.67 -22.52 -7.96
C LEU A 878 9.17 -22.22 -8.02
N ALA A 879 9.59 -21.10 -7.44
CA ALA A 879 11.01 -20.80 -7.24
C ALA A 879 11.24 -20.05 -5.93
N PHE A 880 12.40 -20.28 -5.30
CA PHE A 880 12.86 -19.41 -4.22
C PHE A 880 13.63 -18.21 -4.81
N SER A 881 13.33 -17.00 -4.34
CA SER A 881 14.03 -15.76 -4.65
C SER A 881 15.48 -15.83 -4.16
N SER A 882 16.40 -15.26 -4.94
CA SER A 882 17.84 -15.27 -4.70
C SER A 882 18.32 -14.14 -3.77
N ALA A 883 17.43 -13.23 -3.34
CA ALA A 883 17.78 -12.09 -2.50
C ALA A 883 17.81 -12.48 -1.01
N PRO A 884 18.90 -12.20 -0.26
CA PRO A 884 18.96 -12.45 1.16
C PRO A 884 18.03 -11.48 1.89
N LEU A 885 16.90 -11.98 2.39
CA LEU A 885 16.02 -11.23 3.27
C LEU A 885 16.38 -11.62 4.70
N THR A 886 16.89 -10.67 5.47
CA THR A 886 17.26 -10.90 6.87
C THR A 886 16.05 -10.63 7.77
N GLY A 887 15.67 -11.62 8.59
CA GLY A 887 14.59 -11.52 9.56
C GLY A 887 13.62 -12.72 9.57
N ALA A 888 12.80 -12.82 10.60
CA ALA A 888 11.79 -13.89 10.75
C ALA A 888 10.67 -13.83 9.66
N ASP A 889 10.58 -12.72 8.92
CA ASP A 889 9.68 -12.48 7.79
C ASP A 889 10.22 -13.00 6.43
N ALA A 890 11.40 -13.63 6.40
CA ALA A 890 12.03 -14.08 5.15
C ALA A 890 11.27 -15.21 4.45
N VAL A 891 10.43 -15.99 5.14
CA VAL A 891 9.80 -17.21 4.59
C VAL A 891 8.85 -16.91 3.42
N CYS A 892 8.13 -15.78 3.43
CA CYS A 892 7.18 -15.44 2.37
C CYS A 892 7.81 -14.66 1.21
N ALA A 893 8.85 -13.88 1.48
CA ALA A 893 9.50 -13.03 0.48
C ALA A 893 10.70 -13.73 -0.21
N GLU A 894 11.17 -14.85 0.33
CA GLU A 894 12.08 -15.78 -0.34
C GLU A 894 11.37 -16.71 -1.35
N LEU A 895 10.05 -16.69 -1.50
CA LEU A 895 9.33 -17.51 -2.49
C LEU A 895 8.73 -16.63 -3.59
N ALA A 896 9.25 -16.76 -4.81
CA ALA A 896 8.66 -16.18 -6.00
C ALA A 896 7.62 -17.17 -6.55
N PHE A 897 6.35 -16.78 -6.51
CA PHE A 897 5.26 -17.53 -7.12
C PHE A 897 5.01 -17.02 -8.54
N SER A 898 5.24 -17.84 -9.55
CA SER A 898 4.66 -17.61 -10.88
C SER A 898 3.44 -18.52 -11.03
N SER A 899 2.27 -18.07 -10.59
CA SER A 899 1.03 -18.77 -10.91
C SER A 899 0.63 -18.43 -12.34
N VAL A 900 0.80 -19.36 -13.28
CA VAL A 900 0.19 -19.22 -14.61
C VAL A 900 -1.26 -19.68 -14.47
N ALA A 901 -2.20 -18.75 -14.59
CA ALA A 901 -3.63 -19.07 -14.59
C ALA A 901 -3.97 -19.90 -15.85
N LEU A 902 -4.65 -21.04 -15.66
CA LEU A 902 -5.38 -21.70 -16.73
C LEU A 902 -6.75 -21.02 -16.79
N ALA A 903 -6.93 -20.12 -17.76
CA ALA A 903 -8.25 -19.68 -18.19
C ALA A 903 -8.88 -20.75 -19.09
#